data_AF-A0A969GIM5-F1
#
_entry.id   AF-A0A969GIM5-F1
#
_cell.length_a   1.000
_cell.length_b   1.000
_cell.length_c   1.000
_cell.angle_alpha   90.00
_cell.angle_beta   90.00
_cell.angle_gamma   90.00
#
_symmetry.space_group_name_H-M   'P 1'
#
loop_
_entity.id
_entity.type
_entity.pdbx_description
1 polymer ?
#
loop_
_entity_poly.entity_id
_entity_poly.type
_entity_poly.pdbx_seq_one_letter_code
_entity_poly.pdbx_strand_id
1 'polypeptide(L)'
;MGAGLLLCLMGLLFCATVASAAAPAKQLGVVGQQAVQPDAPADCALTTAVPASECRALVAFYVATGGPTWKLRTNWLNGVDERFPCNWYGVICGDSHVTGLQLASNNLRGPLPASLGQLSWLTGLQLADNQLAGDVPPAICELADSVLSANLGHNQLQPERAVARACLNAIDPDWASTQTVPPRHLAPVAFAADSIQLNWTPILYTGDGGFYEVSVATSRDGVYTVHGVTADKNADGYLLDGLDPGKIYYIRVRTHTPATGPLQTEQWSQYATLVAVSQANTDPVLLMVYFPADNDLSPYIESVVRRIQKGTSVNPNVKAFLLADGRGENDTSVFEIAAGQVVRTNAVQSQWGVGELDTTDPEVLAWFLTHARQQTPASKSVVSLMGHGLGPLPEFEWLVADASGEAVNPTPDGLPPLPKGIEHTPGDVTDAGGYMSTLDFGNALSKATNGGADPFDIVFFDQCFQGNVDVLYQVRNSADLFIASPNYAWLVAAYHQYLTQFTPDATAQEMAQAIIQIYQSALDEHHPNVIFWLNAGDIGTIAEAVSALGDKLRQALANGGDAAILRAALDSQFVDTTQCGSGNLELGPPDELLGAGSFAANLQGEFGAGDADGVHAAAQALIDALAAVRSSSHTGQPYLAPQTTWEYEDTLTIMAPLQRDLTTRTIWRASVYGESPPVTAVWREPSQTVEISSNFAFVDDGKWDEFIDAWYTAPLPPTVGEWCHYIPPVLATDGLTDTLQLTATESSATESNAAESNAAESSAGLELNWTETDEEKAAEYWLLSKKSDDVGWRLMAALPLTQTTYATSLPAPGETQQFVVIAQDGLGAALARSNQVSWLADHQLYLPLIAR
;
A
#
# COMPACT_ATOMS: atom_id res chain seq x y z
N MET A 1 -17.96 -50.81 -27.62
CA MET A 1 -18.60 -51.42 -28.80
C MET A 1 -18.94 -50.29 -29.77
N GLY A 2 -18.48 -50.39 -31.04
CA GLY A 2 -18.80 -49.50 -32.17
C GLY A 2 -17.95 -48.22 -32.25
N ALA A 3 -16.81 -48.19 -32.97
CA ALA A 3 -16.64 -47.92 -34.42
C ALA A 3 -16.80 -46.41 -34.76
N GLY A 4 -15.88 -45.67 -35.37
CA GLY A 4 -14.67 -46.00 -36.14
C GLY A 4 -14.80 -45.48 -37.58
N LEU A 5 -13.80 -44.68 -38.02
CA LEU A 5 -13.23 -44.55 -39.39
C LEU A 5 -13.71 -43.42 -40.36
N LEU A 6 -12.78 -42.52 -40.74
CA LEU A 6 -12.13 -42.34 -42.08
C LEU A 6 -11.20 -41.08 -42.04
N LEU A 7 -9.85 -41.14 -42.11
CA LEU A 7 -8.92 -41.25 -43.28
C LEU A 7 -9.14 -40.16 -44.37
N CYS A 8 -8.17 -39.54 -45.05
CA CYS A 8 -6.69 -39.41 -45.07
C CYS A 8 -6.38 -38.52 -46.33
N LEU A 9 -5.43 -37.57 -46.36
CA LEU A 9 -4.08 -37.62 -47.00
C LEU A 9 -3.80 -36.55 -48.10
N MET A 10 -2.67 -35.83 -47.90
CA MET A 10 -1.62 -35.35 -48.85
C MET A 10 -1.81 -34.17 -49.86
N GLY A 11 -0.88 -33.18 -49.78
CA GLY A 11 0.03 -32.85 -50.91
C GLY A 11 0.22 -31.39 -51.40
N LEU A 12 1.20 -30.66 -50.83
CA LEU A 12 2.32 -29.87 -51.45
C LEU A 12 2.14 -28.81 -52.59
N LEU A 13 2.70 -27.59 -52.35
CA LEU A 13 3.67 -26.73 -53.13
C LEU A 13 3.33 -25.21 -53.38
N PHE A 14 4.27 -24.32 -52.95
CA PHE A 14 4.63 -22.92 -53.36
C PHE A 14 3.58 -21.78 -53.24
N CYS A 15 3.84 -20.52 -52.84
CA CYS A 15 5.01 -19.63 -52.89
C CYS A 15 4.85 -18.47 -51.87
N ALA A 16 5.92 -17.70 -51.63
CA ALA A 16 6.12 -16.66 -50.59
C ALA A 16 5.29 -15.37 -50.71
N THR A 17 5.03 -14.69 -49.57
CA THR A 17 5.40 -13.29 -49.25
C THR A 17 5.15 -12.97 -47.75
N VAL A 18 5.94 -12.05 -47.23
CA VAL A 18 6.12 -11.61 -45.83
C VAL A 18 4.93 -10.75 -45.34
N ALA A 19 4.41 -11.01 -44.13
CA ALA A 19 3.73 -10.01 -43.28
C ALA A 19 3.71 -10.49 -41.81
N SER A 20 4.01 -9.55 -40.90
CA SER A 20 4.16 -9.71 -39.45
C SER A 20 3.00 -10.44 -38.76
N ALA A 21 3.31 -11.44 -37.94
CA ALA A 21 2.37 -12.05 -37.00
C ALA A 21 2.77 -11.66 -35.57
N ALA A 22 2.06 -10.68 -35.02
CA ALA A 22 1.92 -10.52 -33.58
C ALA A 22 1.02 -11.67 -33.09
N ALA A 23 1.54 -12.49 -32.17
CA ALA A 23 0.75 -13.50 -31.48
C ALA A 23 0.06 -12.85 -30.27
N PRO A 24 -1.26 -13.03 -30.07
CA PRO A 24 -1.94 -12.53 -28.89
C PRO A 24 -1.67 -13.46 -27.69
N ALA A 25 -1.40 -12.84 -26.54
CA ALA A 25 -1.30 -13.48 -25.24
C ALA A 25 -2.55 -14.31 -24.93
N LYS A 26 -2.35 -15.56 -24.49
CA LYS A 26 -3.39 -16.40 -23.92
C LYS A 26 -3.70 -15.91 -22.51
N GLN A 27 -4.80 -15.18 -22.34
CA GLN A 27 -5.47 -15.05 -21.05
C GLN A 27 -6.11 -16.39 -20.65
N LEU A 28 -5.76 -16.87 -19.45
CA LEU A 28 -6.43 -17.98 -18.78
C LEU A 28 -7.85 -17.54 -18.38
N GLY A 29 -8.84 -18.26 -18.90
CA GLY A 29 -10.25 -17.93 -18.79
C GLY A 29 -10.80 -18.08 -17.37
N VAL A 30 -11.18 -16.95 -16.79
CA VAL A 30 -12.36 -16.90 -15.92
C VAL A 30 -13.56 -17.28 -16.79
N VAL A 31 -14.24 -18.37 -16.47
CA VAL A 31 -15.59 -18.63 -17.02
C VAL A 31 -16.52 -17.62 -16.34
N GLY A 32 -16.43 -16.37 -16.79
CA GLY A 32 -17.49 -15.41 -16.60
C GLY A 32 -18.71 -15.99 -17.28
N GLN A 33 -19.79 -16.16 -16.52
CA GLN A 33 -21.11 -16.33 -17.12
C GLN A 33 -21.23 -15.27 -18.20
N GLN A 34 -21.42 -15.70 -19.46
CA GLN A 34 -21.74 -14.78 -20.54
C GLN A 34 -22.94 -13.97 -20.06
N ALA A 35 -22.71 -12.67 -19.85
CA ALA A 35 -23.78 -11.72 -19.62
C ALA A 35 -24.75 -11.88 -20.81
N VAL A 36 -25.96 -12.35 -20.50
CA VAL A 36 -27.07 -12.21 -21.42
C VAL A 36 -27.13 -10.72 -21.75
N GLN A 37 -26.87 -10.38 -23.02
CA GLN A 37 -26.99 -9.02 -23.52
C GLN A 37 -28.36 -8.48 -23.10
N PRO A 38 -28.44 -7.33 -22.38
CA PRO A 38 -29.72 -6.72 -22.10
C PRO A 38 -30.33 -6.25 -23.42
N ASP A 39 -31.61 -6.58 -23.63
CA ASP A 39 -32.40 -6.01 -24.72
C ASP A 39 -32.24 -4.47 -24.77
N ALA A 40 -32.29 -3.90 -25.97
CA ALA A 40 -31.89 -2.53 -26.31
C ALA A 40 -32.26 -1.45 -25.26
N PRO A 41 -31.37 -0.47 -24.97
CA PRO A 41 -31.69 0.61 -24.05
C PRO A 41 -32.87 1.44 -24.57
N ALA A 42 -33.87 1.69 -23.72
CA ALA A 42 -35.03 2.50 -24.06
C ALA A 42 -34.62 3.90 -24.54
N ASP A 43 -35.21 4.35 -25.65
CA ASP A 43 -34.96 5.69 -26.20
C ASP A 43 -35.76 6.76 -25.42
N CYS A 44 -35.19 7.20 -24.30
CA CYS A 44 -35.73 8.30 -23.50
C CYS A 44 -35.68 9.67 -24.21
N ALA A 45 -35.12 9.80 -25.43
CA ALA A 45 -35.12 11.07 -26.16
C ALA A 45 -36.49 11.38 -26.80
N LEU A 46 -37.35 10.37 -26.97
CA LEU A 46 -38.65 10.49 -27.63
C LEU A 46 -39.84 10.56 -26.65
N THR A 47 -39.59 10.58 -25.34
CA THR A 47 -40.66 10.70 -24.34
C THR A 47 -41.25 12.11 -24.32
N THR A 48 -42.57 12.21 -24.21
CA THR A 48 -43.30 13.50 -24.17
C THR A 48 -44.18 13.66 -22.93
N ALA A 49 -44.34 12.61 -22.11
CA ALA A 49 -45.16 12.65 -20.90
C ALA A 49 -44.39 13.05 -19.64
N VAL A 50 -43.07 12.86 -19.62
CA VAL A 50 -42.18 13.27 -18.52
C VAL A 50 -40.85 13.75 -19.11
N PRO A 51 -40.03 14.52 -18.38
CA PRO A 51 -38.67 14.86 -18.81
C PRO A 51 -37.81 13.63 -19.12
N ALA A 52 -36.93 13.75 -20.11
CA ALA A 52 -36.01 12.68 -20.50
C ALA A 52 -35.02 12.28 -19.38
N SER A 53 -34.74 13.16 -18.42
CA SER A 53 -33.98 12.83 -17.20
C SER A 53 -34.73 11.86 -16.31
N GLU A 54 -36.03 12.07 -16.09
CA GLU A 54 -36.85 11.20 -15.25
C GLU A 54 -37.04 9.81 -15.87
N CYS A 55 -37.23 9.75 -17.20
CA CYS A 55 -37.22 8.49 -17.94
C CYS A 55 -35.90 7.72 -17.72
N ARG A 56 -34.75 8.39 -17.86
CA ARG A 56 -33.43 7.77 -17.65
C ARG A 56 -33.23 7.31 -16.20
N ALA A 57 -33.70 8.09 -15.23
CA ALA A 57 -33.64 7.72 -13.83
C ALA A 57 -34.43 6.43 -13.55
N LEU A 58 -35.62 6.28 -14.14
CA LEU A 58 -36.43 5.06 -14.02
C LEU A 58 -35.78 3.87 -14.74
N VAL A 59 -35.21 4.05 -15.92
CA VAL A 59 -34.47 2.99 -16.63
C VAL A 59 -33.28 2.52 -15.80
N ALA A 60 -32.48 3.45 -15.27
CA ALA A 60 -31.37 3.14 -14.38
C ALA A 60 -31.83 2.39 -13.13
N PHE A 61 -32.96 2.79 -12.53
CA PHE A 61 -33.59 2.11 -11.41
C PHE A 61 -34.00 0.67 -11.75
N TYR A 62 -34.66 0.45 -12.88
CA TYR A 62 -35.04 -0.89 -13.35
C TYR A 62 -33.82 -1.79 -13.55
N VAL A 63 -32.77 -1.27 -14.20
CA VAL A 63 -31.53 -2.04 -14.44
C VAL A 63 -30.80 -2.33 -13.14
N ALA A 64 -30.56 -1.31 -12.30
CA ALA A 64 -29.82 -1.44 -11.05
C ALA A 64 -30.49 -2.39 -10.05
N THR A 65 -31.82 -2.44 -10.05
CA THR A 65 -32.58 -3.23 -9.07
C THR A 65 -33.10 -4.58 -9.61
N GLY A 66 -32.53 -5.08 -10.71
CA GLY A 66 -32.80 -6.42 -11.23
C GLY A 66 -34.17 -6.58 -11.92
N GLY A 67 -34.60 -5.55 -12.65
CA GLY A 67 -35.89 -5.44 -13.37
C GLY A 67 -36.46 -6.71 -13.99
N PRO A 68 -35.69 -7.48 -14.79
CA PRO A 68 -36.18 -8.73 -15.40
C PRO A 68 -36.70 -9.78 -14.41
N THR A 69 -36.26 -9.70 -13.14
CA THR A 69 -36.62 -10.62 -12.06
C THR A 69 -37.68 -10.09 -11.10
N TRP A 70 -38.23 -8.90 -11.35
CA TRP A 70 -39.35 -8.36 -10.56
C TRP A 70 -40.62 -9.19 -10.76
N LYS A 71 -41.47 -9.26 -9.72
CA LYS A 71 -42.76 -9.99 -9.77
C LYS A 71 -43.73 -9.35 -10.76
N LEU A 72 -43.85 -8.03 -10.71
CA LEU A 72 -44.69 -7.18 -11.53
C LEU A 72 -43.81 -6.16 -12.26
N ARG A 73 -43.73 -6.29 -13.58
CA ARG A 73 -42.93 -5.45 -14.47
C ARG A 73 -43.68 -5.08 -15.75
N THR A 74 -45.01 -5.05 -15.68
CA THR A 74 -45.86 -4.75 -16.83
C THR A 74 -45.45 -3.41 -17.43
N ASN A 75 -45.25 -3.39 -18.76
CA ASN A 75 -44.83 -2.24 -19.58
C ASN A 75 -43.39 -1.72 -19.39
N TRP A 76 -42.65 -2.21 -18.39
CA TRP A 76 -41.23 -1.86 -18.25
C TRP A 76 -40.42 -2.44 -19.42
N LEU A 77 -39.81 -1.57 -20.22
CA LEU A 77 -38.83 -1.89 -21.29
C LEU A 77 -39.24 -3.03 -22.23
N ASN A 78 -40.53 -3.13 -22.59
CA ASN A 78 -41.06 -4.29 -23.34
C ASN A 78 -41.30 -4.05 -24.85
N GLY A 79 -40.74 -2.99 -25.43
CA GLY A 79 -40.73 -2.74 -26.89
C GLY A 79 -42.03 -2.24 -27.53
N VAL A 80 -43.16 -2.27 -26.83
CA VAL A 80 -44.48 -1.93 -27.43
C VAL A 80 -44.94 -0.51 -27.10
N ASP A 81 -44.41 0.09 -26.02
CA ASP A 81 -44.90 1.35 -25.44
C ASP A 81 -43.81 2.14 -24.68
N GLU A 82 -42.56 2.07 -25.14
CA GLU A 82 -41.37 2.70 -24.52
C GLU A 82 -41.45 4.23 -24.33
N ARG A 83 -42.49 4.87 -24.89
CA ARG A 83 -42.60 6.33 -24.99
C ARG A 83 -43.18 7.01 -23.74
N PHE A 84 -43.74 6.26 -22.79
CA PHE A 84 -44.47 6.84 -21.67
C PHE A 84 -44.21 6.11 -20.34
N PRO A 85 -43.18 6.50 -19.57
CA PRO A 85 -42.94 5.93 -18.23
C PRO A 85 -44.17 5.91 -17.31
N CYS A 86 -45.14 6.80 -17.55
CA CYS A 86 -46.41 6.88 -16.82
C CYS A 86 -47.36 5.67 -16.99
N ASN A 87 -47.11 4.77 -17.95
CA ASN A 87 -47.87 3.52 -18.09
C ASN A 87 -47.14 2.31 -17.48
N TRP A 88 -45.92 2.50 -16.98
CA TRP A 88 -45.15 1.45 -16.35
C TRP A 88 -45.76 1.09 -15.01
N TYR A 89 -45.81 -0.20 -14.71
CA TYR A 89 -46.35 -0.67 -13.44
C TYR A 89 -45.65 0.03 -12.27
N GLY A 90 -46.44 0.60 -11.36
CA GLY A 90 -45.95 1.29 -10.19
C GLY A 90 -45.47 2.72 -10.43
N VAL A 91 -45.47 3.24 -11.66
CA VAL A 91 -45.12 4.65 -11.93
C VAL A 91 -46.38 5.50 -11.99
N ILE A 92 -46.40 6.60 -11.23
CA ILE A 92 -47.50 7.58 -11.21
C ILE A 92 -46.94 8.90 -11.73
N CYS A 93 -47.67 9.54 -12.65
CA CYS A 93 -47.32 10.86 -13.17
C CYS A 93 -48.41 11.89 -12.87
N GLY A 94 -48.00 13.14 -12.66
CA GLY A 94 -48.86 14.32 -12.54
C GLY A 94 -48.15 15.53 -13.13
N ASP A 95 -48.90 16.44 -13.77
CA ASP A 95 -48.36 17.67 -14.37
C ASP A 95 -47.13 17.47 -15.28
N SER A 96 -47.12 16.36 -16.03
CA SER A 96 -46.00 15.93 -16.90
C SER A 96 -44.70 15.61 -16.17
N HIS A 97 -44.78 15.16 -14.91
CA HIS A 97 -43.65 14.69 -14.11
C HIS A 97 -44.00 13.37 -13.38
N VAL A 98 -42.99 12.59 -13.01
CA VAL A 98 -43.15 11.43 -12.12
C VAL A 98 -43.41 11.91 -10.70
N THR A 99 -44.59 11.59 -10.16
CA THR A 99 -45.04 12.01 -8.84
C THR A 99 -45.13 10.88 -7.83
N GLY A 100 -45.07 9.62 -8.27
CA GLY A 100 -45.06 8.48 -7.36
C GLY A 100 -44.42 7.21 -7.92
N LEU A 101 -43.79 6.44 -7.03
CA LEU A 101 -43.29 5.09 -7.28
C LEU A 101 -43.91 4.11 -6.27
N GLN A 102 -44.65 3.12 -6.77
CA GLN A 102 -45.36 2.10 -6.01
C GLN A 102 -44.89 0.70 -6.39
N LEU A 103 -43.77 0.28 -5.81
CA LEU A 103 -43.05 -0.96 -6.16
C LEU A 103 -42.76 -1.84 -4.92
N ALA A 104 -43.58 -1.69 -3.87
CA ALA A 104 -43.47 -2.53 -2.68
C ALA A 104 -43.72 -4.02 -2.99
N SER A 105 -43.09 -4.91 -2.23
CA SER A 105 -43.23 -6.37 -2.30
C SER A 105 -42.94 -6.98 -3.69
N ASN A 106 -42.10 -6.34 -4.50
CA ASN A 106 -41.95 -6.63 -5.94
C ASN A 106 -40.65 -7.35 -6.34
N ASN A 107 -39.87 -7.83 -5.35
CA ASN A 107 -38.61 -8.57 -5.56
C ASN A 107 -37.51 -7.72 -6.24
N LEU A 108 -37.47 -6.41 -5.94
CA LEU A 108 -36.36 -5.55 -6.33
C LEU A 108 -35.11 -5.94 -5.53
N ARG A 109 -33.95 -6.00 -6.17
CA ARG A 109 -32.68 -6.42 -5.54
C ARG A 109 -31.51 -5.62 -6.05
N GLY A 110 -30.52 -5.33 -5.22
CA GLY A 110 -29.36 -4.50 -5.60
C GLY A 110 -29.49 -3.05 -5.12
N PRO A 111 -28.59 -2.15 -5.56
CA PRO A 111 -28.48 -0.80 -5.00
C PRO A 111 -29.52 0.17 -5.55
N LEU A 112 -29.81 1.22 -4.77
CA LEU A 112 -30.52 2.40 -5.25
C LEU A 112 -29.57 3.23 -6.13
N PRO A 113 -29.90 3.54 -7.40
CA PRO A 113 -29.04 4.36 -8.23
C PRO A 113 -29.15 5.84 -7.86
N ALA A 114 -28.02 6.57 -7.92
CA ALA A 114 -27.98 8.00 -7.63
C ALA A 114 -28.93 8.83 -8.52
N SER A 115 -29.20 8.36 -9.74
CA SER A 115 -30.14 9.01 -10.67
C SER A 115 -31.57 9.10 -10.15
N LEU A 116 -31.97 8.27 -9.19
CA LEU A 116 -33.31 8.33 -8.59
C LEU A 116 -33.58 9.70 -7.94
N GLY A 117 -32.53 10.39 -7.47
CA GLY A 117 -32.61 11.79 -7.00
C GLY A 117 -33.08 12.81 -8.04
N GLN A 118 -33.07 12.47 -9.33
CA GLN A 118 -33.52 13.36 -10.41
C GLN A 118 -35.05 13.46 -10.52
N LEU A 119 -35.80 12.64 -9.78
CA LEU A 119 -37.27 12.67 -9.75
C LEU A 119 -37.78 13.75 -8.80
N SER A 120 -37.41 15.02 -9.03
CA SER A 120 -37.64 16.12 -8.06
C SER A 120 -39.11 16.41 -7.72
N TRP A 121 -40.06 15.90 -8.52
CA TRP A 121 -41.51 16.03 -8.30
C TRP A 121 -42.12 14.83 -7.56
N LEU A 122 -41.30 13.87 -7.13
CA LEU A 122 -41.75 12.66 -6.47
C LEU A 122 -42.36 13.00 -5.10
N THR A 123 -43.65 12.72 -4.93
CA THR A 123 -44.37 12.92 -3.66
C THR A 123 -44.58 11.63 -2.89
N GLY A 124 -44.51 10.47 -3.56
CA GLY A 124 -44.70 9.15 -2.96
C GLY A 124 -43.63 8.15 -3.39
N LEU A 125 -42.94 7.52 -2.43
CA LEU A 125 -41.90 6.51 -2.69
C LEU A 125 -42.13 5.23 -1.87
N GLN A 126 -42.73 4.21 -2.46
CA GLN A 126 -43.09 2.96 -1.79
C GLN A 126 -42.24 1.81 -2.35
N LEU A 127 -41.15 1.48 -1.64
CA LEU A 127 -40.19 0.43 -2.00
C LEU A 127 -40.08 -0.67 -0.93
N ALA A 128 -41.00 -0.70 0.03
CA ALA A 128 -40.98 -1.66 1.13
C ALA A 128 -41.02 -3.13 0.68
N ASP A 129 -40.59 -4.05 1.55
CA ASP A 129 -40.68 -5.51 1.35
C ASP A 129 -39.93 -6.01 0.10
N ASN A 130 -38.78 -5.41 -0.20
CA ASN A 130 -37.89 -5.79 -1.29
C ASN A 130 -36.54 -6.27 -0.73
N GLN A 131 -35.56 -6.50 -1.61
CA GLN A 131 -34.20 -6.94 -1.27
C GLN A 131 -33.18 -5.89 -1.72
N LEU A 132 -33.56 -4.60 -1.65
CA LEU A 132 -32.67 -3.49 -1.98
C LEU A 132 -31.52 -3.46 -0.96
N ALA A 133 -30.29 -3.39 -1.42
CA ALA A 133 -29.11 -3.57 -0.60
C ALA A 133 -27.97 -2.64 -1.01
N GLY A 134 -27.06 -2.35 -0.08
CA GLY A 134 -25.90 -1.49 -0.30
C GLY A 134 -26.14 -0.05 0.15
N ASP A 135 -25.21 0.82 -0.23
CA ASP A 135 -25.21 2.24 0.14
C ASP A 135 -26.41 3.00 -0.45
N VAL A 136 -26.80 4.08 0.21
CA VAL A 136 -27.84 5.01 -0.25
C VAL A 136 -27.17 6.27 -0.77
N PRO A 137 -27.19 6.53 -2.09
CA PRO A 137 -26.51 7.68 -2.66
C PRO A 137 -27.01 9.01 -2.07
N PRO A 138 -26.13 9.97 -1.75
CA PRO A 138 -26.53 11.29 -1.26
C PRO A 138 -27.50 12.02 -2.19
N ALA A 139 -27.48 11.74 -3.50
CA ALA A 139 -28.43 12.31 -4.46
C ALA A 139 -29.91 11.98 -4.15
N ILE A 140 -30.21 10.91 -3.41
CA ILE A 140 -31.56 10.63 -2.92
C ILE A 140 -32.06 11.75 -2.00
N CYS A 141 -31.15 12.47 -1.33
CA CYS A 141 -31.50 13.56 -0.43
C CYS A 141 -32.12 14.76 -1.12
N GLU A 142 -31.92 14.92 -2.42
CA GLU A 142 -32.61 15.94 -3.24
C GLU A 142 -34.13 15.73 -3.28
N LEU A 143 -34.61 14.54 -2.91
CA LEU A 143 -36.04 14.22 -2.83
C LEU A 143 -36.68 14.60 -1.48
N ALA A 144 -35.87 14.96 -0.47
CA ALA A 144 -36.37 15.17 0.89
C ALA A 144 -37.43 16.27 1.00
N ASP A 145 -37.31 17.31 0.17
CA ASP A 145 -38.23 18.44 0.16
C ASP A 145 -39.54 18.17 -0.59
N SER A 146 -39.57 17.18 -1.49
CA SER A 146 -40.73 16.88 -2.35
C SER A 146 -41.50 15.64 -1.92
N VAL A 147 -40.85 14.65 -1.30
CA VAL A 147 -41.48 13.41 -0.86
C VAL A 147 -42.32 13.64 0.39
N LEU A 148 -43.63 13.42 0.27
CA LEU A 148 -44.59 13.56 1.37
C LEU A 148 -44.85 12.24 2.09
N SER A 149 -44.59 11.11 1.42
CA SER A 149 -44.73 9.78 1.99
C SER A 149 -43.76 8.81 1.34
N ALA A 150 -42.85 8.25 2.13
CA ALA A 150 -42.03 7.12 1.72
C ALA A 150 -42.24 5.92 2.63
N ASN A 151 -41.89 4.74 2.11
CA ASN A 151 -41.70 3.53 2.88
C ASN A 151 -40.63 2.69 2.20
N LEU A 152 -39.47 2.58 2.86
CA LEU A 152 -38.28 1.84 2.45
C LEU A 152 -38.05 0.63 3.36
N GLY A 153 -39.01 0.33 4.25
CA GLY A 153 -38.87 -0.71 5.24
C GLY A 153 -38.74 -2.12 4.68
N HIS A 154 -38.21 -3.03 5.50
CA HIS A 154 -38.00 -4.43 5.11
C HIS A 154 -37.14 -4.59 3.84
N ASN A 155 -35.99 -3.94 3.83
CA ASN A 155 -34.93 -4.05 2.82
C ASN A 155 -33.59 -4.36 3.53
N GLN A 156 -32.46 -4.08 2.87
CA GLN A 156 -31.08 -4.31 3.36
C GLN A 156 -30.21 -3.05 3.14
N LEU A 157 -30.83 -1.87 3.17
CA LEU A 157 -30.17 -0.58 2.91
C LEU A 157 -29.21 -0.23 4.04
N GLN A 158 -28.02 0.24 3.67
CA GLN A 158 -26.91 0.55 4.58
C GLN A 158 -26.26 1.87 4.15
N PRO A 159 -26.83 3.04 4.49
CA PRO A 159 -26.17 4.30 4.22
C PRO A 159 -24.79 4.28 4.89
N GLU A 160 -23.76 4.57 4.12
CA GLU A 160 -22.39 4.71 4.61
C GLU A 160 -22.11 6.13 5.09
N ARG A 161 -23.03 7.07 4.80
CA ARG A 161 -22.89 8.51 5.08
C ARG A 161 -23.97 9.03 6.02
N ALA A 162 -23.57 9.83 7.00
CA ALA A 162 -24.45 10.43 7.99
C ALA A 162 -25.51 11.34 7.35
N VAL A 163 -25.18 12.09 6.29
CA VAL A 163 -26.13 12.89 5.51
C VAL A 163 -27.21 12.00 4.85
N ALA A 164 -26.82 10.89 4.23
CA ALA A 164 -27.77 9.96 3.64
C ALA A 164 -28.71 9.38 4.70
N ARG A 165 -28.16 8.99 5.86
CA ARG A 165 -28.97 8.52 7.01
C ARG A 165 -29.89 9.61 7.56
N ALA A 166 -29.42 10.84 7.73
CA ALA A 166 -30.22 11.95 8.25
C ALA A 166 -31.39 12.26 7.30
N CYS A 167 -31.14 12.23 5.99
CA CYS A 167 -32.19 12.36 5.00
C CYS A 167 -33.19 11.20 5.04
N LEU A 168 -32.73 9.95 5.09
CA LEU A 168 -33.65 8.81 5.20
C LEU A 168 -34.51 8.90 6.46
N ASN A 169 -33.96 9.36 7.58
CA ASN A 169 -34.73 9.63 8.80
C ASN A 169 -35.81 10.72 8.60
N ALA A 170 -35.60 11.67 7.67
CA ALA A 170 -36.58 12.69 7.35
C ALA A 170 -37.66 12.18 6.39
N ILE A 171 -37.27 11.41 5.36
CA ILE A 171 -38.17 10.89 4.32
C ILE A 171 -39.00 9.69 4.82
N ASP A 172 -38.39 8.82 5.62
CA ASP A 172 -39.00 7.59 6.15
C ASP A 172 -38.51 7.31 7.59
N PRO A 173 -39.09 7.93 8.64
CA PRO A 173 -38.50 7.94 9.99
C PRO A 173 -38.23 6.59 10.66
N ASP A 174 -38.86 5.50 10.22
CA ASP A 174 -38.68 4.16 10.78
C ASP A 174 -37.85 3.22 9.89
N TRP A 175 -37.33 3.70 8.76
CA TRP A 175 -36.61 2.90 7.75
C TRP A 175 -35.53 2.01 8.38
N ALA A 176 -34.69 2.58 9.27
CA ALA A 176 -33.53 1.92 9.87
C ALA A 176 -33.94 0.75 10.76
N SER A 177 -35.13 0.80 11.35
CA SER A 177 -35.62 -0.19 12.30
C SER A 177 -36.08 -1.49 11.63
N THR A 178 -36.08 -1.55 10.30
CA THR A 178 -36.58 -2.71 9.52
C THR A 178 -35.58 -3.21 8.47
N GLN A 179 -34.33 -2.73 8.48
CA GLN A 179 -33.29 -3.17 7.53
C GLN A 179 -32.58 -4.43 8.03
N THR A 180 -32.54 -5.48 7.20
CA THR A 180 -31.75 -6.69 7.45
C THR A 180 -30.34 -6.51 6.91
N VAL A 181 -29.44 -6.02 7.76
CA VAL A 181 -28.04 -5.65 7.43
C VAL A 181 -27.06 -6.63 8.09
N PRO A 182 -25.77 -6.69 7.72
CA PRO A 182 -24.78 -7.46 8.47
C PRO A 182 -24.55 -6.85 9.87
N PRO A 183 -24.08 -7.64 10.84
CA PRO A 183 -23.61 -7.09 12.11
C PRO A 183 -22.39 -6.18 11.90
N ARG A 184 -22.21 -5.18 12.75
CA ARG A 184 -21.09 -4.22 12.68
C ARG A 184 -19.97 -4.62 13.63
N HIS A 185 -18.75 -4.14 13.38
CA HIS A 185 -17.59 -4.34 14.28
C HIS A 185 -17.30 -5.83 14.61
N LEU A 186 -17.45 -6.72 13.62
CA LEU A 186 -17.08 -8.13 13.77
C LEU A 186 -15.59 -8.26 14.08
N ALA A 187 -15.25 -8.82 15.25
CA ALA A 187 -13.87 -8.99 15.70
C ALA A 187 -13.71 -10.22 16.60
N PRO A 188 -12.50 -10.82 16.65
CA PRO A 188 -12.16 -11.79 17.68
C PRO A 188 -11.86 -11.08 19.01
N VAL A 189 -12.25 -11.68 20.13
CA VAL A 189 -12.01 -11.15 21.49
C VAL A 189 -11.25 -12.11 22.40
N ALA A 190 -11.22 -13.41 22.06
CA ALA A 190 -10.39 -14.39 22.72
C ALA A 190 -10.03 -15.53 21.75
N PHE A 191 -8.86 -16.11 21.96
CA PHE A 191 -8.34 -17.21 21.17
C PHE A 191 -8.05 -18.41 22.07
N ALA A 192 -8.29 -19.59 21.53
CA ALA A 192 -7.83 -20.86 22.05
C ALA A 192 -7.34 -21.73 20.87
N ALA A 193 -6.79 -22.90 21.20
CA ALA A 193 -6.24 -23.78 20.18
C ALA A 193 -7.32 -24.30 19.20
N ASP A 194 -8.51 -24.58 19.71
CA ASP A 194 -9.62 -25.17 18.97
C ASP A 194 -10.83 -24.23 18.83
N SER A 195 -10.70 -22.97 19.27
CA SER A 195 -11.82 -22.03 19.22
C SER A 195 -11.40 -20.55 19.16
N ILE A 196 -12.28 -19.74 18.59
CA ILE A 196 -12.18 -18.28 18.55
C ILE A 196 -13.50 -17.70 19.08
N GLN A 197 -13.43 -16.87 20.11
CA GLN A 197 -14.59 -16.12 20.58
C GLN A 197 -14.74 -14.86 19.73
N LEU A 198 -15.87 -14.74 19.03
CA LEU A 198 -16.23 -13.58 18.23
C LEU A 198 -17.17 -12.65 19.01
N ASN A 199 -17.09 -11.36 18.70
CA ASN A 199 -17.99 -10.31 19.15
C ASN A 199 -18.34 -9.38 17.97
N TRP A 200 -19.51 -8.75 18.03
CA TRP A 200 -19.98 -7.75 17.09
C TRP A 200 -21.08 -6.89 17.71
N THR A 201 -21.41 -5.79 17.05
CA THR A 201 -22.59 -4.98 17.37
C THR A 201 -23.81 -5.54 16.62
N PRO A 202 -24.87 -6.01 17.31
CA PRO A 202 -26.09 -6.49 16.68
C PRO A 202 -26.76 -5.41 15.81
N ILE A 203 -27.54 -5.85 14.82
CA ILE A 203 -28.34 -4.93 14.01
C ILE A 203 -29.49 -4.33 14.81
N LEU A 204 -29.94 -3.15 14.40
CA LEU A 204 -31.08 -2.48 15.03
C LEU A 204 -32.40 -3.26 14.85
N TYR A 205 -32.57 -3.92 13.70
CA TYR A 205 -33.80 -4.64 13.37
C TYR A 205 -33.83 -6.06 13.95
N THR A 206 -34.35 -6.19 15.18
CA THR A 206 -34.49 -7.49 15.87
C THR A 206 -35.92 -8.05 15.82
N GLY A 207 -36.89 -7.28 15.31
CA GLY A 207 -38.26 -7.72 15.05
C GLY A 207 -38.32 -8.90 14.08
N ASP A 208 -39.49 -9.55 14.02
CA ASP A 208 -39.79 -10.65 13.07
C ASP A 208 -38.98 -11.95 13.22
N GLY A 209 -38.16 -12.05 14.29
CA GLY A 209 -37.30 -13.20 14.53
C GLY A 209 -36.16 -13.31 13.51
N GLY A 210 -35.49 -14.45 13.46
CA GLY A 210 -34.28 -14.65 12.66
C GLY A 210 -33.02 -14.76 13.53
N PHE A 211 -31.85 -14.80 12.90
CA PHE A 211 -30.57 -15.09 13.56
C PHE A 211 -29.39 -14.58 12.72
N TYR A 212 -28.18 -14.63 13.28
CA TYR A 212 -26.94 -14.53 12.51
C TYR A 212 -26.47 -15.92 12.10
N GLU A 213 -26.08 -16.08 10.85
CA GLU A 213 -25.42 -17.28 10.33
C GLU A 213 -23.91 -17.04 10.27
N VAL A 214 -23.13 -17.91 10.91
CA VAL A 214 -21.67 -17.86 10.93
C VAL A 214 -21.13 -18.95 10.02
N SER A 215 -20.32 -18.55 9.05
CA SER A 215 -19.69 -19.45 8.08
C SER A 215 -18.17 -19.27 8.05
N VAL A 216 -17.44 -20.35 7.79
CA VAL A 216 -15.97 -20.36 7.81
C VAL A 216 -15.37 -21.10 6.61
N ALA A 217 -14.17 -20.67 6.22
CA ALA A 217 -13.31 -21.32 5.24
C ALA A 217 -11.84 -21.18 5.65
N THR A 218 -10.96 -22.08 5.18
CA THR A 218 -9.51 -22.00 5.39
C THR A 218 -8.76 -21.30 4.25
N SER A 219 -9.47 -20.84 3.23
CA SER A 219 -8.93 -20.01 2.15
C SER A 219 -9.94 -18.93 1.72
N ARG A 220 -9.44 -17.78 1.25
CA ARG A 220 -10.25 -16.59 0.92
C ARG A 220 -11.35 -16.90 -0.08
N ASP A 221 -10.98 -17.61 -1.15
CA ASP A 221 -11.84 -18.01 -2.27
C ASP A 221 -12.33 -19.47 -2.17
N GLY A 222 -12.15 -20.08 -0.99
CA GLY A 222 -12.57 -21.44 -0.71
C GLY A 222 -14.08 -21.60 -0.56
N VAL A 223 -14.50 -22.84 -0.33
CA VAL A 223 -15.89 -23.15 0.01
C VAL A 223 -16.14 -22.79 1.47
N TYR A 224 -17.03 -21.84 1.71
CA TYR A 224 -17.50 -21.52 3.06
C TYR A 224 -18.51 -22.55 3.51
N THR A 225 -18.32 -23.05 4.73
CA THR A 225 -19.24 -23.97 5.40
C THR A 225 -19.94 -23.25 6.53
N VAL A 226 -21.25 -23.44 6.66
CA VAL A 226 -22.02 -22.90 7.79
C VAL A 226 -21.59 -23.66 9.04
N HIS A 227 -20.97 -22.95 9.97
CA HIS A 227 -20.58 -23.50 11.27
C HIS A 227 -21.80 -23.59 12.18
N GLY A 228 -22.62 -22.54 12.20
CA GLY A 228 -23.88 -22.54 12.92
C GLY A 228 -24.59 -21.20 12.87
N VAL A 229 -25.63 -21.08 13.70
CA VAL A 229 -26.47 -19.89 13.80
C VAL A 229 -26.60 -19.45 15.25
N THR A 230 -26.79 -18.16 15.49
CA THR A 230 -27.13 -17.65 16.82
C THR A 230 -28.57 -17.98 17.21
N ALA A 231 -28.90 -17.83 18.49
CA ALA A 231 -30.26 -18.05 18.98
C ALA A 231 -31.25 -17.03 18.39
N ASP A 232 -30.83 -15.77 18.26
CA ASP A 232 -31.60 -14.69 17.67
C ASP A 232 -30.69 -13.56 17.12
N LYS A 233 -31.31 -12.47 16.66
CA LYS A 233 -30.62 -11.25 16.20
C LYS A 233 -30.13 -10.33 17.32
N ASN A 234 -30.41 -10.62 18.59
CA ASN A 234 -29.87 -9.87 19.74
C ASN A 234 -28.50 -10.37 20.17
N ALA A 235 -28.09 -11.56 19.73
CA ALA A 235 -26.76 -12.09 20.00
C ALA A 235 -25.66 -11.14 19.52
N ASP A 236 -24.76 -10.80 20.42
CA ASP A 236 -23.60 -9.92 20.21
C ASP A 236 -22.30 -10.70 19.97
N GLY A 237 -22.32 -12.03 20.05
CA GLY A 237 -21.15 -12.84 19.79
C GLY A 237 -21.44 -14.30 19.49
N TYR A 238 -20.37 -15.03 19.19
CA TYR A 238 -20.43 -16.44 18.83
C TYR A 238 -19.12 -17.14 19.15
N LEU A 239 -19.20 -18.30 19.79
CA LEU A 239 -18.06 -19.18 19.98
C LEU A 239 -17.91 -20.05 18.73
N LEU A 240 -16.87 -19.78 17.96
CA LEU A 240 -16.48 -20.62 16.82
C LEU A 240 -15.52 -21.70 17.33
N ASP A 241 -16.01 -22.93 17.52
CA ASP A 241 -15.25 -24.06 18.07
C ASP A 241 -14.90 -25.12 17.00
N GLY A 242 -14.23 -26.20 17.42
CA GLY A 242 -13.84 -27.28 16.52
C GLY A 242 -12.79 -26.90 15.46
N LEU A 243 -11.99 -25.87 15.74
CA LEU A 243 -10.94 -25.39 14.84
C LEU A 243 -9.65 -26.22 14.99
N ASP A 244 -8.87 -26.27 13.92
CA ASP A 244 -7.52 -26.81 13.95
C ASP A 244 -6.56 -25.75 14.52
N PRO A 245 -5.65 -26.10 15.45
CA PRO A 245 -4.70 -25.15 16.02
C PRO A 245 -3.76 -24.52 14.98
N GLY A 246 -3.47 -23.23 15.16
CA GLY A 246 -2.53 -22.47 14.32
C GLY A 246 -2.98 -22.27 12.87
N LYS A 247 -4.26 -22.46 12.54
CA LYS A 247 -4.80 -22.34 11.17
C LYS A 247 -5.51 -21.01 10.94
N ILE A 248 -5.43 -20.56 9.69
CA ILE A 248 -6.07 -19.34 9.21
C ILE A 248 -7.53 -19.65 8.87
N TYR A 249 -8.44 -18.82 9.38
CA TYR A 249 -9.87 -18.90 9.13
C TYR A 249 -10.39 -17.59 8.56
N TYR A 250 -11.01 -17.68 7.39
CA TYR A 250 -11.83 -16.63 6.80
C TYR A 250 -13.26 -16.84 7.29
N ILE A 251 -13.76 -15.85 8.03
CA ILE A 251 -15.03 -15.89 8.74
C ILE A 251 -15.99 -14.91 8.06
N ARG A 252 -17.23 -15.34 7.85
CA ARG A 252 -18.29 -14.49 7.33
C ARG A 252 -19.54 -14.64 8.19
N VAL A 253 -20.16 -13.52 8.52
CA VAL A 253 -21.39 -13.45 9.31
C VAL A 253 -22.44 -12.66 8.54
N ARG A 254 -23.64 -13.21 8.40
CA ARG A 254 -24.78 -12.50 7.80
C ARG A 254 -26.02 -12.67 8.64
N THR A 255 -26.94 -11.74 8.50
CA THR A 255 -28.21 -11.75 9.22
C THR A 255 -29.30 -12.36 8.35
N HIS A 256 -30.09 -13.23 8.96
CA HIS A 256 -31.33 -13.77 8.41
C HIS A 256 -32.53 -13.12 9.08
N THR A 257 -33.49 -12.65 8.28
CA THR A 257 -34.84 -12.34 8.77
C THR A 257 -35.85 -13.14 7.95
N PRO A 258 -36.65 -14.02 8.58
CA PRO A 258 -37.66 -14.80 7.88
C PRO A 258 -38.81 -13.93 7.38
N ALA A 259 -39.54 -14.40 6.39
CA ALA A 259 -40.80 -13.75 5.99
C ALA A 259 -41.88 -13.99 7.06
N THR A 260 -42.41 -12.93 7.68
CA THR A 260 -43.45 -13.02 8.74
C THR A 260 -44.87 -12.75 8.24
N GLY A 261 -45.06 -12.65 6.92
CA GLY A 261 -46.36 -12.48 6.30
C GLY A 261 -46.36 -12.84 4.81
N PRO A 262 -47.55 -12.92 4.17
CA PRO A 262 -47.69 -13.38 2.78
C PRO A 262 -47.11 -12.42 1.74
N LEU A 263 -46.86 -11.16 2.11
CA LEU A 263 -46.33 -10.12 1.24
C LEU A 263 -44.84 -9.83 1.48
N GLN A 264 -44.31 -10.21 2.64
CA GLN A 264 -42.90 -10.01 2.96
C GLN A 264 -42.02 -11.05 2.28
N THR A 265 -40.82 -10.62 1.88
CA THR A 265 -39.79 -11.49 1.32
C THR A 265 -38.78 -11.86 2.39
N GLU A 266 -38.31 -13.11 2.36
CA GLU A 266 -37.20 -13.55 3.22
C GLU A 266 -35.94 -12.72 2.91
N GLN A 267 -35.26 -12.28 3.96
CA GLN A 267 -34.11 -11.39 3.86
C GLN A 267 -32.84 -12.06 4.36
N TRP A 268 -31.79 -11.89 3.57
CA TRP A 268 -30.43 -12.29 3.89
C TRP A 268 -29.53 -11.11 3.61
N SER A 269 -28.87 -10.59 4.65
CA SER A 269 -27.94 -9.48 4.46
C SER A 269 -26.73 -9.93 3.63
N GLN A 270 -25.96 -8.94 3.15
CA GLN A 270 -24.56 -9.17 2.79
C GLN A 270 -23.77 -9.72 4.00
N TYR A 271 -22.56 -10.23 3.74
CA TYR A 271 -21.69 -10.73 4.79
C TYR A 271 -20.83 -9.60 5.39
N ALA A 272 -20.80 -9.51 6.71
CA ALA A 272 -19.62 -9.01 7.42
C ALA A 272 -18.51 -10.06 7.29
N THR A 273 -17.28 -9.65 7.03
CA THR A 273 -16.15 -10.57 6.83
C THR A 273 -15.02 -10.24 7.79
N LEU A 274 -14.27 -11.28 8.18
CA LEU A 274 -13.13 -11.21 9.07
C LEU A 274 -12.15 -12.30 8.67
N VAL A 275 -10.85 -12.07 8.86
CA VAL A 275 -9.84 -13.13 8.88
C VAL A 275 -9.25 -13.19 10.28
N ALA A 276 -9.06 -14.40 10.80
CA ALA A 276 -8.45 -14.63 12.10
C ALA A 276 -7.67 -15.95 12.09
N VAL A 277 -6.72 -16.11 13.02
CA VAL A 277 -5.91 -17.33 13.15
C VAL A 277 -6.19 -17.96 14.51
N SER A 278 -6.47 -19.27 14.54
CA SER A 278 -6.59 -20.00 15.80
C SER A 278 -5.24 -20.07 16.51
N GLN A 279 -5.24 -20.24 17.84
CA GLN A 279 -3.99 -20.30 18.58
C GLN A 279 -3.23 -21.60 18.25
N ALA A 280 -1.92 -21.53 18.07
CA ALA A 280 -1.06 -22.68 17.88
C ALA A 280 -0.66 -23.31 19.23
N ASN A 281 -0.26 -24.58 19.19
CA ASN A 281 0.31 -25.29 20.35
C ASN A 281 1.85 -25.18 20.40
N THR A 282 2.45 -24.47 19.46
CA THR A 282 3.90 -24.28 19.28
C THR A 282 4.30 -22.83 19.59
N ASP A 283 5.60 -22.57 19.61
CA ASP A 283 6.14 -21.23 19.83
C ASP A 283 5.67 -20.25 18.74
N PRO A 284 5.51 -18.95 19.07
CA PRO A 284 5.01 -17.95 18.14
C PRO A 284 6.01 -17.68 16.99
N VAL A 285 5.55 -16.97 15.97
CA VAL A 285 6.41 -16.29 14.99
C VAL A 285 6.87 -14.96 15.60
N LEU A 286 8.20 -14.78 15.69
CA LEU A 286 8.81 -13.53 16.12
C LEU A 286 8.98 -12.58 14.92
N LEU A 287 8.33 -11.43 14.97
CA LEU A 287 8.56 -10.32 14.04
C LEU A 287 9.46 -9.28 14.69
N MET A 288 10.51 -8.85 14.00
CA MET A 288 11.42 -7.79 14.43
C MET A 288 11.42 -6.70 13.36
N VAL A 289 10.93 -5.51 13.68
CA VAL A 289 10.89 -4.36 12.78
C VAL A 289 11.89 -3.32 13.28
N TYR A 290 12.85 -2.96 12.44
CA TYR A 290 13.82 -1.91 12.71
C TYR A 290 13.47 -0.70 11.84
N PHE A 291 13.08 0.41 12.46
CA PHE A 291 12.60 1.59 11.77
C PHE A 291 13.35 2.87 12.21
N PRO A 292 14.54 3.12 11.62
CA PRO A 292 15.29 4.37 11.75
C PRO A 292 14.56 5.48 10.99
N ALA A 293 13.54 6.04 11.63
CA ALA A 293 12.63 7.01 11.03
C ALA A 293 13.02 8.46 11.39
N ASP A 294 14.21 8.69 11.94
CA ASP A 294 14.78 10.03 12.15
C ASP A 294 15.13 10.68 10.81
N ASN A 295 14.08 10.94 10.04
CA ASN A 295 14.00 11.50 8.71
C ASN A 295 12.52 11.78 8.42
N ASP A 296 12.16 12.02 7.16
CA ASP A 296 10.79 12.33 6.73
C ASP A 296 9.80 11.17 6.91
N LEU A 297 10.26 10.00 7.34
CA LEU A 297 9.41 8.86 7.69
C LEU A 297 8.91 8.88 9.16
N SER A 298 9.46 9.74 10.03
CA SER A 298 9.05 9.85 11.44
C SER A 298 7.53 9.97 11.68
N PRO A 299 6.73 10.70 10.85
CA PRO A 299 5.30 10.78 11.10
C PRO A 299 4.53 9.46 10.94
N TYR A 300 5.16 8.43 10.35
CA TYR A 300 4.52 7.15 10.07
C TYR A 300 4.70 6.11 11.19
N ILE A 301 5.51 6.39 12.21
CA ILE A 301 5.76 5.47 13.34
C ILE A 301 4.45 4.99 13.96
N GLU A 302 3.52 5.91 14.26
CA GLU A 302 2.24 5.55 14.87
C GLU A 302 1.36 4.68 13.95
N SER A 303 1.36 4.98 12.64
CA SER A 303 0.64 4.18 11.64
C SER A 303 1.15 2.74 11.62
N VAL A 304 2.47 2.57 11.62
CA VAL A 304 3.14 1.27 11.61
C VAL A 304 2.82 0.48 12.87
N VAL A 305 2.93 1.12 14.06
CA VAL A 305 2.55 0.51 15.35
C VAL A 305 1.10 0.03 15.31
N ARG A 306 0.16 0.84 14.84
CA ARG A 306 -1.28 0.48 14.76
C ARG A 306 -1.53 -0.65 13.77
N ARG A 307 -0.83 -0.69 12.63
CA ARG A 307 -0.96 -1.78 11.65
C ARG A 307 -0.44 -3.10 12.22
N ILE A 308 0.67 -3.10 12.94
CA ILE A 308 1.18 -4.29 13.64
C ILE A 308 0.21 -4.71 14.76
N GLN A 309 -0.29 -3.74 15.55
CA GLN A 309 -1.29 -3.99 16.58
C GLN A 309 -2.53 -4.68 16.00
N LYS A 310 -3.06 -4.16 14.89
CA LYS A 310 -4.23 -4.74 14.23
C LYS A 310 -3.96 -6.16 13.72
N GLY A 311 -2.81 -6.39 13.08
CA GLY A 311 -2.43 -7.72 12.60
C GLY A 311 -2.32 -8.75 13.74
N THR A 312 -1.68 -8.38 14.84
CA THR A 312 -1.56 -9.25 16.03
C THR A 312 -2.89 -9.42 16.78
N SER A 313 -3.85 -8.49 16.66
CA SER A 313 -5.19 -8.63 17.27
C SER A 313 -6.03 -9.75 16.66
N VAL A 314 -5.74 -10.13 15.42
CA VAL A 314 -6.43 -11.21 14.69
C VAL A 314 -5.58 -12.47 14.53
N ASN A 315 -4.30 -12.41 14.92
CA ASN A 315 -3.38 -13.53 14.92
C ASN A 315 -2.62 -13.61 16.26
N PRO A 316 -3.02 -14.50 17.17
CA PRO A 316 -2.38 -14.65 18.48
C PRO A 316 -0.98 -15.29 18.39
N ASN A 317 -0.59 -15.80 17.21
CA ASN A 317 0.66 -16.54 17.02
C ASN A 317 1.82 -15.64 16.59
N VAL A 318 1.62 -14.33 16.46
CA VAL A 318 2.67 -13.38 16.11
C VAL A 318 2.97 -12.51 17.33
N LYS A 319 4.26 -12.42 17.67
CA LYS A 319 4.77 -11.46 18.64
C LYS A 319 5.78 -10.56 17.95
N ALA A 320 5.53 -9.26 18.00
CA ALA A 320 6.34 -8.27 17.29
C ALA A 320 7.13 -7.39 18.27
N PHE A 321 8.37 -7.09 17.89
CA PHE A 321 9.18 -6.02 18.46
C PHE A 321 9.44 -4.99 17.36
N LEU A 322 9.23 -3.72 17.67
CA LEU A 322 9.53 -2.59 16.78
C LEU A 322 10.50 -1.66 17.51
N LEU A 323 11.68 -1.42 16.96
CA LEU A 323 12.48 -0.25 17.31
C LEU A 323 12.09 0.85 16.33
N ALA A 324 11.63 1.97 16.85
CA ALA A 324 11.34 3.16 16.06
C ALA A 324 12.05 4.36 16.67
N ASP A 325 12.61 5.18 15.80
CA ASP A 325 13.38 6.36 16.13
C ASP A 325 12.87 7.51 15.28
N GLY A 326 12.49 8.62 15.90
CA GLY A 326 11.83 9.76 15.28
C GLY A 326 12.77 10.95 15.15
N ARG A 327 12.24 12.10 14.70
CA ARG A 327 13.06 13.31 14.47
C ARG A 327 13.45 14.10 15.71
N GLY A 328 13.00 13.68 16.89
CA GLY A 328 13.12 14.46 18.10
C GLY A 328 14.07 13.80 19.09
N GLU A 329 14.98 14.60 19.64
CA GLU A 329 15.84 14.18 20.73
C GLU A 329 15.12 13.37 21.84
N ASN A 330 15.67 12.21 22.17
CA ASN A 330 15.19 11.24 23.15
C ASN A 330 13.85 10.59 22.80
N ASP A 331 13.64 10.27 21.53
CA ASP A 331 12.42 9.61 21.06
C ASP A 331 12.62 8.16 20.57
N THR A 332 13.86 7.65 20.53
CA THR A 332 14.15 6.24 20.24
C THR A 332 13.43 5.29 21.20
N SER A 333 12.66 4.36 20.63
CA SER A 333 11.74 3.52 21.40
C SER A 333 11.61 2.11 20.89
N VAL A 334 11.59 1.15 21.82
CA VAL A 334 11.25 -0.25 21.53
C VAL A 334 9.83 -0.54 21.99
N PHE A 335 8.98 -0.99 21.08
CA PHE A 335 7.61 -1.42 21.32
C PHE A 335 7.50 -2.94 21.25
N GLU A 336 6.85 -3.55 22.25
CA GLU A 336 6.41 -4.94 22.21
C GLU A 336 4.92 -4.97 21.85
N ILE A 337 4.56 -5.71 20.80
CA ILE A 337 3.20 -5.75 20.25
C ILE A 337 2.75 -7.19 20.07
N ALA A 338 1.70 -7.59 20.79
CA ALA A 338 1.13 -8.94 20.72
C ALA A 338 -0.35 -8.94 21.12
N ALA A 339 -1.16 -9.80 20.49
CA ALA A 339 -2.59 -9.92 20.77
C ALA A 339 -3.34 -8.57 20.78
N GLY A 340 -2.95 -7.64 19.88
CA GLY A 340 -3.54 -6.30 19.82
C GLY A 340 -3.18 -5.36 20.97
N GLN A 341 -2.25 -5.74 21.83
CA GLN A 341 -1.70 -4.87 22.88
C GLN A 341 -0.37 -4.27 22.43
N VAL A 342 -0.16 -2.98 22.72
CA VAL A 342 1.09 -2.26 22.44
C VAL A 342 1.70 -1.82 23.77
N VAL A 343 2.95 -2.20 23.99
CA VAL A 343 3.73 -1.81 25.18
C VAL A 343 4.99 -1.10 24.73
N ARG A 344 5.08 0.21 24.98
CA ARG A 344 6.35 0.95 24.86
C ARG A 344 7.24 0.54 26.04
N THR A 345 8.42 0.01 25.74
CA THR A 345 9.34 -0.55 26.74
C THR A 345 10.38 0.48 27.19
N ASN A 346 11.04 0.21 28.31
CA ASN A 346 12.21 0.98 28.77
C ASN A 346 13.54 0.34 28.32
N ALA A 347 13.55 -0.47 27.25
CA ALA A 347 14.71 -1.26 26.85
C ALA A 347 15.91 -0.38 26.46
N VAL A 348 15.67 0.69 25.69
CA VAL A 348 16.69 1.66 25.26
C VAL A 348 17.39 2.28 26.48
N GLN A 349 16.62 2.93 27.35
CA GLN A 349 17.13 3.54 28.59
C GLN A 349 17.84 2.54 29.51
N SER A 350 17.36 1.28 29.58
CA SER A 350 17.95 0.25 30.45
C SER A 350 19.28 -0.29 29.92
N GLN A 351 19.41 -0.42 28.60
CA GLN A 351 20.62 -0.92 27.95
C GLN A 351 21.67 0.18 27.80
N TRP A 352 21.26 1.34 27.31
CA TRP A 352 22.18 2.38 26.83
C TRP A 352 22.28 3.57 27.78
N GLY A 353 21.34 3.73 28.73
CA GLY A 353 21.36 4.84 29.68
C GLY A 353 20.93 6.20 29.08
N VAL A 354 20.53 6.21 27.80
CA VAL A 354 20.09 7.38 27.04
C VAL A 354 18.70 7.14 26.45
N GLY A 355 18.04 8.21 26.00
CA GLY A 355 16.75 8.14 25.30
C GLY A 355 16.86 8.20 23.78
N GLU A 356 18.03 8.60 23.26
CA GLU A 356 18.35 8.70 21.83
C GLU A 356 19.47 7.72 21.48
N LEU A 357 19.34 7.01 20.37
CA LEU A 357 20.37 6.15 19.82
C LEU A 357 20.61 6.51 18.36
N ASP A 358 21.89 6.60 17.99
CA ASP A 358 22.32 6.59 16.60
C ASP A 358 21.83 5.28 15.92
N THR A 359 20.74 5.37 15.17
CA THR A 359 20.17 4.19 14.51
C THR A 359 20.93 3.78 13.25
N THR A 360 22.00 4.49 12.90
CA THR A 360 22.97 4.09 11.89
C THR A 360 24.12 3.27 12.45
N ASP A 361 24.29 3.21 13.77
CA ASP A 361 25.27 2.35 14.43
C ASP A 361 24.88 0.86 14.26
N PRO A 362 25.70 0.03 13.59
CA PRO A 362 25.42 -1.40 13.44
C PRO A 362 25.30 -2.15 14.78
N GLU A 363 25.88 -1.63 15.86
CA GLU A 363 25.73 -2.19 17.21
C GLU A 363 24.30 -2.05 17.75
N VAL A 364 23.60 -0.97 17.41
CA VAL A 364 22.20 -0.75 17.80
C VAL A 364 21.29 -1.76 17.12
N LEU A 365 21.44 -1.96 15.80
CA LEU A 365 20.68 -2.97 15.06
C LEU A 365 20.96 -4.38 15.60
N ALA A 366 22.23 -4.75 15.77
CA ALA A 366 22.60 -6.07 16.28
C ALA A 366 22.04 -6.31 17.70
N TRP A 367 22.12 -5.30 18.57
CA TRP A 367 21.55 -5.36 19.91
C TRP A 367 20.03 -5.56 19.84
N PHE A 368 19.31 -4.76 19.05
CA PHE A 368 17.85 -4.85 18.98
C PHE A 368 17.37 -6.24 18.55
N LEU A 369 17.96 -6.79 17.49
CA LEU A 369 17.60 -8.11 16.96
C LEU A 369 17.88 -9.23 17.98
N THR A 370 19.04 -9.16 18.66
CA THR A 370 19.37 -10.14 19.71
C THR A 370 18.53 -9.97 20.96
N HIS A 371 18.19 -8.73 21.33
CA HIS A 371 17.29 -8.43 22.44
C HIS A 371 15.90 -9.03 22.21
N ALA A 372 15.31 -8.83 21.02
CA ALA A 372 14.00 -9.38 20.69
C ALA A 372 13.99 -10.93 20.75
N ARG A 373 15.01 -11.60 20.19
CA ARG A 373 15.19 -13.07 20.29
C ARG A 373 15.30 -13.56 21.73
N GLN A 374 15.99 -12.80 22.60
CA GLN A 374 16.10 -13.15 24.03
C GLN A 374 14.78 -13.00 24.79
N GLN A 375 14.00 -11.95 24.49
CA GLN A 375 12.70 -11.72 25.13
C GLN A 375 11.64 -12.71 24.64
N THR A 376 11.74 -13.19 23.40
CA THR A 376 10.81 -14.15 22.81
C THR A 376 11.54 -15.19 21.99
N PRO A 377 12.00 -16.28 22.62
CA PRO A 377 12.48 -17.44 21.89
C PRO A 377 11.38 -17.99 20.98
N ALA A 378 11.67 -18.08 19.69
CA ALA A 378 10.73 -18.50 18.66
C ALA A 378 11.45 -19.38 17.65
N SER A 379 10.77 -20.42 17.17
CA SER A 379 11.31 -21.26 16.08
C SER A 379 11.22 -20.61 14.71
N LYS A 380 10.46 -19.52 14.60
CA LYS A 380 10.26 -18.74 13.38
C LYS A 380 10.57 -17.27 13.64
N SER A 381 11.45 -16.67 12.84
CA SER A 381 11.84 -15.28 12.99
C SER A 381 11.88 -14.53 11.65
N VAL A 382 11.20 -13.40 11.60
CA VAL A 382 11.12 -12.50 10.45
C VAL A 382 11.67 -11.14 10.86
N VAL A 383 12.65 -10.64 10.11
CA VAL A 383 13.19 -9.28 10.27
C VAL A 383 12.66 -8.41 9.15
N SER A 384 12.12 -7.24 9.47
CA SER A 384 11.84 -6.17 8.51
C SER A 384 12.73 -4.97 8.82
N LEU A 385 13.57 -4.63 7.86
CA LEU A 385 14.42 -3.44 7.88
C LEU A 385 13.67 -2.38 7.09
N MET A 386 13.12 -1.38 7.78
CA MET A 386 12.19 -0.41 7.19
C MET A 386 12.86 0.96 7.09
N GLY A 387 12.55 1.71 6.04
CA GLY A 387 13.07 3.06 5.84
C GLY A 387 13.26 3.35 4.35
N HIS A 388 13.91 4.44 4.01
CA HIS A 388 14.50 4.55 2.66
C HIS A 388 15.66 3.53 2.51
N GLY A 389 16.13 3.39 1.28
CA GLY A 389 17.30 2.57 0.97
C GLY A 389 18.04 3.14 -0.23
N LEU A 390 19.33 2.85 -0.31
CA LEU A 390 20.23 3.39 -1.32
C LEU A 390 21.03 2.30 -2.07
N GLY A 391 20.80 1.02 -1.76
CA GLY A 391 21.56 -0.09 -2.33
C GLY A 391 23.05 -0.04 -1.93
N PRO A 392 24.00 -0.37 -2.83
CA PRO A 392 25.40 -0.60 -2.50
C PRO A 392 26.27 0.69 -2.40
N LEU A 393 25.72 1.82 -1.97
CA LEU A 393 26.50 3.07 -1.90
C LEU A 393 27.57 3.03 -0.80
N PRO A 394 28.82 3.46 -1.09
CA PRO A 394 29.89 3.53 -0.11
C PRO A 394 29.58 4.56 0.98
N GLU A 395 30.29 4.47 2.11
CA GLU A 395 30.27 5.50 3.16
C GLU A 395 31.07 6.71 2.67
N PHE A 396 30.53 7.93 2.82
CA PHE A 396 31.25 9.14 2.45
C PHE A 396 30.92 10.29 3.40
N GLU A 397 31.97 10.98 3.86
CA GLU A 397 31.85 12.18 4.67
C GLU A 397 31.31 13.33 3.80
N TRP A 398 30.09 13.75 4.07
CA TRP A 398 29.54 14.96 3.49
C TRP A 398 30.14 16.19 4.18
N LEU A 399 30.63 17.14 3.37
CA LEU A 399 31.10 18.44 3.88
C LEU A 399 29.91 19.20 4.47
N VAL A 400 29.72 19.04 5.78
CA VAL A 400 29.05 19.88 6.77
C VAL A 400 28.14 20.97 6.17
N ALA A 401 26.83 20.83 6.41
CA ALA A 401 25.86 21.91 6.27
C ALA A 401 26.44 23.21 6.87
N ASP A 402 26.35 24.33 6.15
CA ASP A 402 26.80 25.60 6.72
C ASP A 402 26.00 25.92 8.00
N ALA A 403 26.45 26.93 8.75
CA ALA A 403 25.90 27.28 10.06
C ALA A 403 24.40 27.66 10.09
N SER A 404 23.68 27.56 8.97
CA SER A 404 22.23 27.72 8.86
C SER A 404 21.44 26.43 8.59
N GLY A 405 22.09 25.29 8.33
CA GLY A 405 21.42 23.97 8.30
C GLY A 405 20.45 23.71 7.13
N GLU A 406 20.34 24.59 6.12
CA GLU A 406 19.48 24.34 4.96
C GLU A 406 20.25 24.26 3.65
N ALA A 407 20.13 23.12 2.95
CA ALA A 407 20.42 23.05 1.51
C ALA A 407 19.24 23.69 0.75
N VAL A 408 19.51 24.82 0.08
CA VAL A 408 18.51 25.55 -0.70
C VAL A 408 18.52 25.04 -2.14
N ASN A 409 17.48 24.31 -2.55
CA ASN A 409 16.97 24.43 -3.92
C ASN A 409 15.43 24.32 -3.94
N PRO A 410 14.72 25.24 -4.62
CA PRO A 410 13.27 25.35 -4.52
C PRO A 410 12.59 24.29 -5.40
N THR A 411 11.83 23.39 -4.78
CA THR A 411 10.80 22.60 -5.45
C THR A 411 9.82 23.51 -6.20
N PRO A 412 9.42 23.19 -7.45
CA PRO A 412 8.35 23.89 -8.15
C PRO A 412 7.02 23.82 -7.38
N ASP A 413 6.17 24.84 -7.52
CA ASP A 413 4.83 24.89 -6.92
C ASP A 413 4.00 23.66 -7.30
N GLY A 414 3.43 22.96 -6.31
CA GLY A 414 2.47 21.86 -6.50
C GLY A 414 3.00 20.45 -6.23
N LEU A 415 4.28 20.29 -5.86
CA LEU A 415 4.85 19.03 -5.38
C LEU A 415 5.02 19.06 -3.86
N PRO A 416 4.76 17.97 -3.12
CA PRO A 416 5.15 17.90 -1.72
C PRO A 416 6.67 18.05 -1.65
N PRO A 417 7.22 18.63 -0.58
CA PRO A 417 8.66 18.80 -0.55
C PRO A 417 9.31 17.43 -0.36
N LEU A 418 10.61 17.42 -0.38
CA LEU A 418 11.34 16.43 -1.12
C LEU A 418 12.62 16.24 -0.25
N PRO A 419 13.11 15.01 0.10
CA PRO A 419 14.18 14.78 1.08
C PRO A 419 15.38 15.74 0.97
N LYS A 420 15.64 16.52 2.02
CA LYS A 420 16.71 17.52 2.03
C LYS A 420 17.99 16.94 2.63
N GLY A 421 19.09 16.92 1.88
CA GLY A 421 20.50 16.95 2.34
C GLY A 421 21.05 15.94 3.37
N ILE A 422 20.36 15.70 4.48
CA ILE A 422 20.75 14.85 5.63
C ILE A 422 19.70 13.75 5.93
N GLU A 423 18.55 13.76 5.23
CA GLU A 423 17.42 12.83 5.41
C GLU A 423 17.63 11.49 4.65
N HIS A 424 18.81 10.88 4.84
CA HIS A 424 19.28 9.68 4.11
C HIS A 424 19.06 8.38 4.90
N THR A 425 19.38 7.20 4.34
CA THR A 425 18.95 5.91 4.95
C THR A 425 19.84 4.70 4.81
N PRO A 426 19.92 3.84 5.87
CA PRO A 426 19.38 4.07 7.21
C PRO A 426 20.13 5.23 7.82
N GLY A 427 19.40 6.26 8.24
CA GLY A 427 19.99 7.54 8.54
C GLY A 427 19.30 8.14 9.73
N ASP A 428 20.12 8.86 10.47
CA ASP A 428 19.84 9.47 11.75
C ASP A 428 20.25 10.93 11.61
N VAL A 429 19.25 11.79 11.56
CA VAL A 429 19.41 13.20 11.22
C VAL A 429 19.88 13.98 12.45
N THR A 430 19.45 13.59 13.65
CA THR A 430 19.78 14.25 14.90
C THR A 430 21.19 13.87 15.39
N ASP A 431 21.65 12.65 15.13
CA ASP A 431 23.00 12.16 15.47
C ASP A 431 24.03 12.30 14.33
N ALA A 432 24.16 13.52 13.81
CA ALA A 432 25.18 13.94 12.82
C ALA A 432 24.97 13.52 11.36
N GLY A 433 23.76 13.05 10.98
CA GLY A 433 23.43 12.78 9.57
C GLY A 433 24.09 11.51 9.04
N GLY A 434 24.17 10.47 9.88
CA GLY A 434 24.83 9.20 9.57
C GLY A 434 24.13 8.38 8.48
N TYR A 435 24.81 7.34 8.00
CA TYR A 435 24.25 6.32 7.10
C TYR A 435 24.80 4.93 7.47
N MET A 436 23.94 3.91 7.56
CA MET A 436 24.38 2.52 7.73
C MET A 436 24.68 1.89 6.37
N SER A 437 25.98 1.67 6.10
CA SER A 437 26.42 1.08 4.85
C SER A 437 26.00 -0.39 4.70
N THR A 438 26.06 -0.93 3.48
CA THR A 438 25.84 -2.36 3.22
C THR A 438 26.76 -3.26 4.07
N LEU A 439 27.99 -2.81 4.32
CA LEU A 439 28.93 -3.52 5.18
C LEU A 439 28.48 -3.51 6.63
N ASP A 440 28.03 -2.35 7.14
CA ASP A 440 27.54 -2.21 8.50
C ASP A 440 26.29 -3.05 8.73
N PHE A 441 25.37 -3.06 7.75
CA PHE A 441 24.25 -4.01 7.72
C PHE A 441 24.72 -5.46 7.80
N GLY A 442 25.68 -5.85 6.97
CA GLY A 442 26.26 -7.20 6.98
C GLY A 442 26.88 -7.56 8.33
N ASN A 443 27.62 -6.62 8.94
CA ASN A 443 28.25 -6.80 10.24
C ASN A 443 27.20 -6.94 11.36
N ALA A 444 26.19 -6.07 11.38
CA ALA A 444 25.10 -6.10 12.35
C ALA A 444 24.32 -7.41 12.27
N LEU A 445 23.92 -7.83 11.06
CA LEU A 445 23.18 -9.07 10.84
C LEU A 445 24.03 -10.30 11.12
N SER A 446 25.32 -10.30 10.75
CA SER A 446 26.26 -11.36 11.10
C SER A 446 26.37 -11.50 12.62
N LYS A 447 26.51 -10.39 13.35
CA LYS A 447 26.53 -10.40 14.82
C LYS A 447 25.23 -10.93 15.43
N ALA A 448 24.09 -10.50 14.91
CA ALA A 448 22.78 -10.93 15.39
C ALA A 448 22.48 -12.43 15.14
N THR A 449 23.18 -13.04 14.19
CA THR A 449 23.01 -14.43 13.75
C THR A 449 24.20 -15.33 14.12
N ASN A 450 25.13 -14.84 14.95
CA ASN A 450 26.36 -15.56 15.32
C ASN A 450 27.16 -16.05 14.08
N GLY A 451 27.39 -15.13 13.14
CA GLY A 451 28.09 -15.41 11.88
C GLY A 451 27.27 -16.27 10.90
N GLY A 452 25.94 -16.23 10.98
CA GLY A 452 25.03 -17.06 10.19
C GLY A 452 24.80 -18.46 10.75
N ALA A 453 25.26 -18.76 11.96
CA ALA A 453 24.98 -20.03 12.63
C ALA A 453 23.53 -20.14 13.16
N ASP A 454 22.86 -18.99 13.33
CA ASP A 454 21.46 -18.87 13.77
C ASP A 454 20.71 -17.87 12.86
N PRO A 455 20.48 -18.23 11.58
CA PRO A 455 19.89 -17.33 10.59
C PRO A 455 18.43 -17.00 10.93
N PHE A 456 17.92 -15.89 10.41
CA PHE A 456 16.49 -15.61 10.41
C PHE A 456 15.78 -16.43 9.33
N ASP A 457 14.49 -16.72 9.47
CA ASP A 457 13.75 -17.37 8.38
C ASP A 457 13.61 -16.41 7.18
N ILE A 458 13.39 -15.12 7.48
CA ILE A 458 13.21 -14.07 6.47
C ILE A 458 13.90 -12.79 6.92
N VAL A 459 14.67 -12.18 6.03
CA VAL A 459 15.04 -10.76 6.10
C VAL A 459 14.33 -10.03 4.96
N PHE A 460 13.45 -9.09 5.32
CA PHE A 460 12.74 -8.22 4.40
C PHE A 460 13.34 -6.83 4.43
N PHE A 461 13.95 -6.43 3.32
CA PHE A 461 14.33 -5.06 3.05
C PHE A 461 13.11 -4.28 2.56
N ASP A 462 12.39 -3.65 3.49
CA ASP A 462 11.30 -2.71 3.22
C ASP A 462 11.89 -1.33 2.93
N GLN A 463 12.78 -1.31 1.93
CA GLN A 463 13.69 -0.22 1.58
C GLN A 463 13.96 -0.21 0.06
N CYS A 464 14.14 0.99 -0.49
CA CYS A 464 14.43 1.15 -1.92
C CYS A 464 15.78 0.54 -2.29
N PHE A 465 15.88 0.02 -3.52
CA PHE A 465 17.13 -0.36 -4.19
C PHE A 465 17.96 -1.48 -3.51
N GLN A 466 17.46 -2.11 -2.45
CA GLN A 466 18.14 -3.23 -1.77
C GLN A 466 18.10 -4.53 -2.58
N GLY A 467 17.31 -4.59 -3.65
CA GLY A 467 17.30 -5.65 -4.65
C GLY A 467 18.51 -5.60 -5.57
N ASN A 468 19.69 -5.59 -4.97
CA ASN A 468 20.99 -5.49 -5.62
C ASN A 468 21.83 -6.72 -5.26
N VAL A 469 22.58 -7.25 -6.25
CA VAL A 469 23.38 -8.47 -6.06
C VAL A 469 24.44 -8.29 -4.98
N ASP A 470 25.13 -7.15 -4.92
CA ASP A 470 26.20 -6.89 -3.96
C ASP A 470 25.65 -6.81 -2.52
N VAL A 471 24.51 -6.13 -2.34
CA VAL A 471 23.81 -6.05 -1.04
C VAL A 471 23.43 -7.43 -0.55
N LEU A 472 22.68 -8.18 -1.37
CA LEU A 472 22.17 -9.49 -0.99
C LEU A 472 23.30 -10.49 -0.78
N TYR A 473 24.38 -10.39 -1.56
CA TYR A 473 25.58 -11.19 -1.32
C TYR A 473 26.15 -10.89 0.06
N GLN A 474 26.37 -9.62 0.42
CA GLN A 474 26.95 -9.26 1.73
C GLN A 474 26.18 -9.86 2.91
N VAL A 475 24.84 -9.86 2.85
CA VAL A 475 24.00 -10.32 3.95
C VAL A 475 23.57 -11.79 3.85
N ARG A 476 23.95 -12.51 2.78
CA ARG A 476 23.40 -13.84 2.41
C ARG A 476 23.34 -14.89 3.51
N ASN A 477 24.27 -14.88 4.47
CA ASN A 477 24.32 -15.87 5.55
C ASN A 477 23.40 -15.54 6.74
N SER A 478 22.76 -14.38 6.74
CA SER A 478 21.94 -13.92 7.86
C SER A 478 20.50 -14.46 7.84
N ALA A 479 20.03 -15.00 6.71
CA ALA A 479 18.68 -15.51 6.60
C ALA A 479 18.59 -16.72 5.65
N ASP A 480 17.50 -17.49 5.75
CA ASP A 480 17.18 -18.54 4.79
C ASP A 480 16.61 -17.96 3.47
N LEU A 481 15.95 -16.81 3.56
CA LEU A 481 15.25 -16.16 2.45
C LEU A 481 15.30 -14.63 2.60
N PHE A 482 15.43 -13.94 1.46
CA PHE A 482 15.40 -12.48 1.40
C PHE A 482 14.21 -11.98 0.58
N ILE A 483 13.66 -10.84 1.00
CA ILE A 483 12.65 -10.07 0.27
C ILE A 483 13.23 -8.68 0.03
N ALA A 484 13.17 -8.19 -1.20
CA ALA A 484 13.72 -6.88 -1.56
C ALA A 484 13.03 -6.30 -2.80
N SER A 485 13.33 -5.03 -3.08
CA SER A 485 12.92 -4.31 -4.28
C SER A 485 14.16 -3.82 -5.04
N PRO A 486 14.27 -4.06 -6.36
CA PRO A 486 15.38 -3.52 -7.17
C PRO A 486 15.22 -2.02 -7.42
N ASN A 487 14.00 -1.48 -7.25
CA ASN A 487 13.66 -0.08 -7.44
C ASN A 487 13.01 0.50 -6.17
N TYR A 488 12.16 1.52 -6.30
CA TYR A 488 11.46 2.16 -5.18
C TYR A 488 10.63 1.17 -4.36
N ALA A 489 10.91 1.03 -3.07
CA ALA A 489 10.02 0.37 -2.13
C ALA A 489 9.13 1.42 -1.44
N TRP A 490 7.85 1.41 -1.78
CA TRP A 490 6.82 2.27 -1.20
C TRP A 490 6.50 1.87 0.24
N LEU A 491 6.44 2.85 1.15
CA LEU A 491 6.09 2.63 2.55
C LEU A 491 4.60 2.30 2.73
N VAL A 492 4.21 1.08 2.34
CA VAL A 492 2.86 0.56 2.50
C VAL A 492 2.65 0.01 3.91
N ALA A 493 3.67 -0.68 4.45
CA ALA A 493 3.65 -1.29 5.79
C ALA A 493 2.34 -2.08 6.08
N ALA A 494 1.90 -2.95 5.15
CA ALA A 494 0.63 -3.70 5.25
C ALA A 494 0.60 -4.82 6.31
N TYR A 495 1.27 -4.63 7.46
CA TYR A 495 1.36 -5.58 8.57
C TYR A 495 -0.01 -6.11 9.03
N HIS A 496 -1.03 -5.25 9.09
CA HIS A 496 -2.38 -5.64 9.47
C HIS A 496 -3.00 -6.73 8.57
N GLN A 497 -2.49 -6.89 7.34
CA GLN A 497 -2.97 -7.85 6.37
C GLN A 497 -2.09 -9.10 6.33
N TYR A 498 -0.78 -8.97 6.08
CA TYR A 498 0.07 -10.14 5.88
C TYR A 498 0.46 -10.86 7.18
N LEU A 499 0.38 -10.21 8.35
CA LEU A 499 0.60 -10.92 9.62
C LEU A 499 -0.46 -11.99 9.87
N THR A 500 -1.62 -11.93 9.21
CA THR A 500 -2.62 -13.01 9.26
C THR A 500 -2.15 -14.29 8.57
N GLN A 501 -1.12 -14.21 7.73
CA GLN A 501 -0.52 -15.34 7.01
C GLN A 501 0.69 -15.93 7.74
N PHE A 502 1.13 -15.31 8.84
CA PHE A 502 2.28 -15.79 9.61
C PHE A 502 1.81 -16.81 10.65
N THR A 503 2.04 -18.08 10.35
CA THR A 503 1.69 -19.18 11.27
C THR A 503 2.96 -19.97 11.60
N PRO A 504 3.06 -20.59 12.78
CA PRO A 504 4.24 -21.40 13.13
C PRO A 504 4.52 -22.56 12.18
N ASP A 505 3.48 -23.05 11.49
CA ASP A 505 3.58 -24.12 10.49
C ASP A 505 3.96 -23.62 9.08
N ALA A 506 3.86 -22.31 8.83
CA ALA A 506 4.15 -21.75 7.51
C ALA A 506 5.65 -21.83 7.21
N THR A 507 5.95 -22.14 5.95
CA THR A 507 7.30 -22.04 5.42
C THR A 507 7.70 -20.57 5.22
N ALA A 508 9.00 -20.28 5.21
CA ALA A 508 9.51 -18.95 4.88
C ALA A 508 9.01 -18.47 3.50
N GLN A 509 8.91 -19.38 2.52
CA GLN A 509 8.43 -19.08 1.18
C GLN A 509 6.93 -18.71 1.15
N GLU A 510 6.09 -19.40 1.93
CA GLU A 510 4.67 -19.04 2.04
C GLU A 510 4.47 -17.66 2.66
N MET A 511 5.22 -17.36 3.74
CA MET A 511 5.19 -16.04 4.37
C MET A 511 5.74 -14.95 3.45
N ALA A 512 6.84 -15.20 2.73
CA ALA A 512 7.40 -14.26 1.77
C ALA A 512 6.46 -14.00 0.59
N GLN A 513 5.82 -15.04 0.07
CA GLN A 513 4.83 -14.92 -0.99
C GLN A 513 3.63 -14.08 -0.55
N ALA A 514 3.18 -14.25 0.69
CA ALA A 514 2.12 -13.44 1.28
C ALA A 514 2.54 -11.97 1.41
N ILE A 515 3.76 -11.68 1.89
CA ILE A 515 4.30 -10.32 1.98
C ILE A 515 4.26 -9.65 0.61
N ILE A 516 4.86 -10.25 -0.42
CA ILE A 516 4.97 -9.61 -1.74
C ILE A 516 3.61 -9.41 -2.42
N GLN A 517 2.68 -10.37 -2.31
CA GLN A 517 1.34 -10.25 -2.90
C GLN A 517 0.51 -9.16 -2.23
N ILE A 518 0.53 -9.12 -0.91
CA ILE A 518 -0.27 -8.16 -0.13
C ILE A 518 0.29 -6.76 -0.29
N TYR A 519 1.62 -6.62 -0.20
CA TYR A 519 2.31 -5.36 -0.47
C TYR A 519 1.91 -4.81 -1.85
N GLN A 520 2.00 -5.64 -2.89
CA GLN A 520 1.66 -5.22 -4.26
C GLN A 520 0.18 -4.91 -4.45
N SER A 521 -0.71 -5.63 -3.76
CA SER A 521 -2.16 -5.37 -3.83
C SER A 521 -2.60 -4.06 -3.17
N ALA A 522 -1.73 -3.48 -2.34
CA ALA A 522 -1.97 -2.23 -1.66
C ALA A 522 -1.39 -1.02 -2.42
N LEU A 523 -0.71 -1.26 -3.56
CA LEU A 523 -0.25 -0.21 -4.47
C LEU A 523 -1.31 0.12 -5.51
N ASP A 524 -1.33 1.37 -5.95
CA ASP A 524 -2.16 1.87 -7.05
C ASP A 524 -1.31 2.14 -8.30
N GLU A 525 -1.97 2.59 -9.37
CA GLU A 525 -1.32 2.88 -10.66
C GLU A 525 -0.29 4.03 -10.56
N HIS A 526 -0.27 4.82 -9.49
CA HIS A 526 0.72 5.88 -9.27
C HIS A 526 1.98 5.41 -8.52
N HIS A 527 2.03 4.15 -8.11
CA HIS A 527 3.13 3.56 -7.34
C HIS A 527 3.69 2.29 -8.02
N PRO A 528 4.19 2.39 -9.27
CA PRO A 528 4.83 1.26 -9.93
C PRO A 528 6.04 0.76 -9.14
N ASN A 529 6.20 -0.56 -9.05
CA ASN A 529 7.27 -1.20 -8.26
C ASN A 529 7.48 -2.66 -8.70
N VAL A 530 8.69 -3.17 -8.49
CA VAL A 530 8.95 -4.61 -8.44
C VAL A 530 9.33 -5.00 -7.01
N ILE A 531 8.73 -6.07 -6.49
CA ILE A 531 9.16 -6.67 -5.23
C ILE A 531 9.32 -8.17 -5.46
N PHE A 532 10.34 -8.76 -4.85
CA PHE A 532 10.66 -10.18 -5.05
C PHE A 532 11.16 -10.83 -3.78
N TRP A 533 11.21 -12.16 -3.83
CA TRP A 533 11.92 -12.97 -2.87
C TRP A 533 12.79 -14.04 -3.55
N LEU A 534 13.84 -14.47 -2.87
CA LEU A 534 14.75 -15.53 -3.29
C LEU A 534 15.35 -16.24 -2.07
N ASN A 535 15.70 -17.52 -2.22
CA ASN A 535 16.38 -18.24 -1.15
C ASN A 535 17.84 -17.77 -1.06
N ALA A 536 18.39 -17.74 0.15
CA ALA A 536 19.78 -17.36 0.37
C ALA A 536 20.77 -18.24 -0.40
N GLY A 537 20.46 -19.53 -0.54
CA GLY A 537 21.27 -20.49 -1.29
C GLY A 537 21.40 -20.16 -2.79
N ASP A 538 20.45 -19.43 -3.38
CA ASP A 538 20.47 -19.06 -4.79
C ASP A 538 21.36 -17.82 -5.07
N ILE A 539 21.61 -17.00 -4.04
CA ILE A 539 22.40 -15.75 -4.14
C ILE A 539 23.83 -16.06 -4.61
N GLY A 540 24.45 -17.11 -4.07
CA GLY A 540 25.81 -17.51 -4.46
C GLY A 540 25.90 -17.87 -5.95
N THR A 541 24.95 -18.66 -6.45
CA THR A 541 24.90 -19.05 -7.88
C THR A 541 24.66 -17.86 -8.79
N ILE A 542 23.80 -16.90 -8.39
CA ILE A 542 23.58 -15.67 -9.15
C ILE A 542 24.87 -14.83 -9.19
N ALA A 543 25.54 -14.64 -8.04
CA ALA A 543 26.79 -13.90 -7.97
C ALA A 543 27.89 -14.53 -8.83
N GLU A 544 28.05 -15.86 -8.78
CA GLU A 544 28.98 -16.62 -9.65
C GLU A 544 28.68 -16.39 -11.13
N ALA A 545 27.41 -16.40 -11.52
CA ALA A 545 27.00 -16.14 -12.91
C ALA A 545 27.30 -14.70 -13.34
N VAL A 546 27.08 -13.71 -12.47
CA VAL A 546 27.45 -12.30 -12.69
C VAL A 546 28.97 -12.16 -12.86
N SER A 547 29.77 -12.78 -12.00
CA SER A 547 31.24 -12.78 -12.12
C SER A 547 31.72 -13.40 -13.44
N ALA A 548 31.19 -14.58 -13.78
CA ALA A 548 31.54 -15.26 -15.03
C ALA A 548 31.18 -14.42 -16.27
N LEU A 549 30.05 -13.73 -16.24
CA LEU A 549 29.67 -12.78 -17.28
C LEU A 549 30.65 -11.61 -17.35
N GLY A 550 31.01 -11.02 -16.21
CA GLY A 550 32.04 -9.98 -16.11
C GLY A 550 33.35 -10.37 -16.78
N ASP A 551 33.85 -11.59 -16.54
CA ASP A 551 35.06 -12.12 -17.19
C ASP A 551 34.95 -12.15 -18.71
N LYS A 552 33.81 -12.59 -19.25
CA LYS A 552 33.60 -12.65 -20.70
C LYS A 552 33.49 -11.27 -21.32
N LEU A 553 32.87 -10.33 -20.62
CA LEU A 553 32.75 -8.94 -21.06
C LEU A 553 34.12 -8.26 -21.14
N ARG A 554 35.03 -8.52 -20.19
CA ARG A 554 36.42 -8.05 -20.25
C ARG A 554 37.19 -8.61 -21.44
N GLN A 555 36.99 -9.89 -21.72
CA GLN A 555 37.59 -10.53 -22.88
C GLN A 555 37.08 -9.90 -24.18
N ALA A 556 35.76 -9.76 -24.31
CA ALA A 556 35.12 -9.12 -25.47
C ALA A 556 35.61 -7.68 -25.66
N LEU A 557 35.74 -6.92 -24.58
CA LEU A 557 36.33 -5.57 -24.61
C LEU A 557 37.73 -5.53 -25.19
N ALA A 558 38.61 -6.40 -24.70
CA ALA A 558 39.98 -6.50 -25.20
C ALA A 558 40.02 -6.83 -26.70
N ASN A 559 38.97 -7.47 -27.21
CA ASN A 559 38.78 -7.87 -28.60
C ASN A 559 37.93 -6.88 -29.44
N GLY A 560 37.57 -5.71 -28.90
CA GLY A 560 36.82 -4.67 -29.62
C GLY A 560 35.29 -4.82 -29.61
N GLY A 561 34.74 -5.46 -28.57
CA GLY A 561 33.30 -5.63 -28.34
C GLY A 561 32.60 -4.43 -27.69
N ASP A 562 33.28 -3.29 -27.55
CA ASP A 562 32.81 -2.08 -26.84
C ASP A 562 31.44 -1.58 -27.34
N ALA A 563 31.25 -1.50 -28.66
CA ALA A 563 29.99 -1.03 -29.24
C ALA A 563 28.81 -1.99 -29.02
N ALA A 564 29.07 -3.30 -28.96
CA ALA A 564 28.05 -4.31 -28.72
C ALA A 564 27.58 -4.28 -27.26
N ILE A 565 28.54 -4.22 -26.34
CA ILE A 565 28.28 -4.05 -24.91
C ILE A 565 27.52 -2.76 -24.63
N LEU A 566 28.00 -1.63 -25.19
CA LEU A 566 27.39 -0.32 -24.95
C LEU A 566 25.92 -0.32 -25.37
N ARG A 567 25.61 -0.89 -26.54
CA ARG A 567 24.22 -1.06 -26.98
C ARG A 567 23.42 -1.93 -26.04
N ALA A 568 23.97 -3.10 -25.64
CA ALA A 568 23.29 -3.96 -24.70
C ALA A 568 22.97 -3.25 -23.38
N ALA A 569 23.92 -2.48 -22.83
CA ALA A 569 23.70 -1.69 -21.62
C ALA A 569 22.64 -0.60 -21.85
N LEU A 570 22.75 0.19 -22.92
CA LEU A 570 21.79 1.28 -23.21
C LEU A 570 20.36 0.78 -23.47
N ASP A 571 20.21 -0.42 -24.03
CA ASP A 571 18.92 -1.04 -24.33
C ASP A 571 18.32 -1.76 -23.10
N SER A 572 19.03 -1.79 -21.96
CA SER A 572 18.59 -2.45 -20.73
C SER A 572 17.74 -1.54 -19.85
N GLN A 573 16.99 -2.15 -18.94
CA GLN A 573 16.23 -1.41 -17.95
C GLN A 573 17.18 -0.85 -16.88
N PHE A 574 17.22 0.47 -16.78
CA PHE A 574 17.87 1.14 -15.66
C PHE A 574 16.81 1.46 -14.61
N VAL A 575 17.23 1.41 -13.35
CA VAL A 575 16.46 2.03 -12.28
C VAL A 575 16.75 3.53 -12.34
N ASP A 576 15.79 4.29 -12.88
CA ASP A 576 15.93 5.73 -13.08
C ASP A 576 15.73 6.49 -11.76
N THR A 577 16.76 7.20 -11.30
CA THR A 577 16.65 8.11 -10.15
C THR A 577 16.66 9.59 -10.55
N THR A 578 16.89 9.90 -11.83
CA THR A 578 16.88 11.26 -12.40
C THR A 578 15.52 11.68 -12.93
N GLN A 579 14.71 12.27 -12.06
CA GLN A 579 13.46 12.94 -12.46
C GLN A 579 13.57 14.48 -12.57
N CYS A 580 14.74 15.02 -12.93
CA CYS A 580 14.87 16.46 -13.24
C CYS A 580 14.51 16.78 -14.70
N GLY A 581 13.27 16.43 -15.10
CA GLY A 581 12.67 16.82 -16.37
C GLY A 581 13.34 16.23 -17.63
N SER A 582 12.56 16.09 -18.69
CA SER A 582 12.99 15.54 -19.99
C SER A 582 14.01 16.41 -20.76
N GLY A 583 14.75 17.30 -20.09
CA GLY A 583 15.60 18.32 -20.69
C GLY A 583 17.01 18.46 -20.12
N ASN A 584 17.29 17.97 -18.90
CA ASN A 584 18.62 18.03 -18.28
C ASN A 584 18.90 16.71 -17.53
N LEU A 585 19.50 15.75 -18.25
CA LEU A 585 20.03 14.52 -17.66
C LEU A 585 21.39 14.85 -17.00
N GLU A 586 21.38 15.33 -15.75
CA GLU A 586 22.58 15.30 -14.91
C GLU A 586 22.54 14.03 -14.05
N LEU A 587 23.49 13.13 -14.28
CA LEU A 587 23.59 11.84 -13.60
C LEU A 587 24.06 12.03 -12.16
N GLY A 588 23.27 11.53 -11.21
CA GLY A 588 23.66 11.34 -9.82
C GLY A 588 23.73 9.86 -9.48
N PRO A 589 24.57 9.41 -8.53
CA PRO A 589 24.36 8.11 -7.90
C PRO A 589 22.89 8.05 -7.42
N PRO A 590 22.17 6.92 -7.51
CA PRO A 590 22.50 5.59 -7.99
C PRO A 590 21.88 5.38 -9.39
N ASP A 591 21.94 6.34 -10.32
CA ASP A 591 21.59 6.18 -11.76
C ASP A 591 22.44 5.10 -12.49
N GLU A 592 23.12 4.29 -11.71
CA GLU A 592 24.10 3.28 -12.02
C GLU A 592 23.54 1.90 -11.64
N LEU A 593 22.23 1.73 -11.45
CA LEU A 593 21.64 0.42 -11.20
C LEU A 593 21.00 -0.12 -12.49
N LEU A 594 21.65 -1.13 -13.06
CA LEU A 594 21.24 -1.80 -14.28
C LEU A 594 20.52 -3.10 -13.92
N GLY A 595 19.37 -3.35 -14.53
CA GLY A 595 18.66 -4.62 -14.40
C GLY A 595 19.48 -5.78 -14.98
N ALA A 596 19.79 -6.76 -14.15
CA ALA A 596 20.67 -7.87 -14.51
C ALA A 596 20.07 -8.77 -15.61
N GLY A 597 18.75 -8.97 -15.59
CA GLY A 597 18.03 -9.80 -16.55
C GLY A 597 17.95 -9.14 -17.92
N SER A 598 17.50 -7.89 -18.00
CA SER A 598 17.47 -7.16 -19.28
C SER A 598 18.87 -7.01 -19.89
N PHE A 599 19.90 -6.75 -19.07
CA PHE A 599 21.28 -6.68 -19.56
C PHE A 599 21.78 -7.99 -20.14
N ALA A 600 21.57 -9.10 -19.45
CA ALA A 600 21.92 -10.41 -19.98
C ALA A 600 21.17 -10.72 -21.29
N ALA A 601 19.86 -10.44 -21.35
CA ALA A 601 19.06 -10.67 -22.54
C ALA A 601 19.54 -9.83 -23.74
N ASN A 602 19.89 -8.56 -23.52
CA ASN A 602 20.40 -7.67 -24.56
C ASN A 602 21.80 -8.10 -25.03
N LEU A 603 22.66 -8.57 -24.13
CA LEU A 603 23.95 -9.16 -24.50
C LEU A 603 23.79 -10.40 -25.38
N GLN A 604 22.77 -11.23 -25.18
CA GLN A 604 22.49 -12.35 -26.08
C GLN A 604 22.05 -11.91 -27.49
N GLY A 605 21.42 -10.73 -27.60
CA GLY A 605 21.07 -10.13 -28.89
C GLY A 605 22.27 -9.57 -29.63
N GLU A 606 23.22 -9.00 -28.89
CA GLU A 606 24.42 -8.36 -29.41
C GLU A 606 25.55 -9.36 -29.71
N PHE A 607 25.68 -10.41 -28.90
CA PHE A 607 26.64 -11.50 -29.09
C PHE A 607 25.92 -12.76 -29.59
N GLY A 608 26.24 -13.20 -30.81
CA GLY A 608 25.63 -14.39 -31.40
C GLY A 608 25.98 -15.68 -30.66
N ALA A 609 25.12 -16.69 -30.77
CA ALA A 609 25.38 -18.00 -30.16
C ALA A 609 26.73 -18.59 -30.63
N GLY A 610 27.60 -18.93 -29.67
CA GLY A 610 28.94 -19.43 -29.94
C GLY A 610 29.96 -18.34 -30.29
N ASP A 611 29.71 -17.09 -29.87
CA ASP A 611 30.69 -16.01 -29.97
C ASP A 611 32.05 -16.43 -29.36
N ALA A 612 33.14 -15.93 -29.94
CA ALA A 612 34.49 -16.35 -29.58
C ALA A 612 34.89 -15.97 -28.14
N ASP A 613 34.19 -14.99 -27.56
CA ASP A 613 34.44 -14.49 -26.20
C ASP A 613 33.57 -15.22 -25.16
N GLY A 614 32.54 -15.96 -25.60
CA GLY A 614 31.63 -16.71 -24.74
C GLY A 614 30.60 -15.86 -24.00
N VAL A 615 30.40 -14.59 -24.41
CA VAL A 615 29.48 -13.65 -23.75
C VAL A 615 28.05 -14.15 -23.81
N HIS A 616 27.60 -14.68 -24.94
CA HIS A 616 26.24 -15.18 -25.11
C HIS A 616 25.92 -16.32 -24.13
N ALA A 617 26.87 -17.24 -23.93
CA ALA A 617 26.71 -18.37 -23.04
C ALA A 617 26.73 -17.96 -21.56
N ALA A 618 27.59 -17.01 -21.19
CA ALA A 618 27.63 -16.47 -19.83
C ALA A 618 26.36 -15.66 -19.50
N ALA A 619 25.83 -14.90 -20.47
CA ALA A 619 24.57 -14.19 -20.32
C ALA A 619 23.39 -15.16 -20.14
N GLN A 620 23.36 -16.28 -20.90
CA GLN A 620 22.35 -17.33 -20.68
C GLN A 620 22.44 -17.91 -19.27
N ALA A 621 23.66 -18.17 -18.76
CA ALA A 621 23.84 -18.70 -17.42
C ALA A 621 23.31 -17.75 -16.33
N LEU A 622 23.47 -16.43 -16.51
CA LEU A 622 22.88 -15.43 -15.61
C LEU A 622 21.34 -15.46 -15.69
N ILE A 623 20.75 -15.50 -16.88
CA ILE A 623 19.28 -15.62 -17.05
C ILE A 623 18.75 -16.89 -16.37
N ASP A 624 19.45 -18.01 -16.54
CA ASP A 624 19.08 -19.29 -15.93
C ASP A 624 19.16 -19.22 -14.39
N ALA A 625 20.17 -18.54 -13.84
CA ALA A 625 20.29 -18.33 -12.40
C ALA A 625 19.17 -17.41 -11.85
N LEU A 626 18.83 -16.35 -12.57
CA LEU A 626 17.76 -15.42 -12.19
C LEU A 626 16.36 -16.06 -12.19
N ALA A 627 16.17 -17.19 -12.90
CA ALA A 627 14.90 -17.94 -12.89
C ALA A 627 14.53 -18.51 -11.50
N ALA A 628 15.47 -18.54 -10.55
CA ALA A 628 15.20 -18.90 -9.16
C ALA A 628 14.42 -17.80 -8.39
N VAL A 629 14.51 -16.54 -8.83
CA VAL A 629 13.86 -15.40 -8.18
C VAL A 629 12.35 -15.45 -8.40
N ARG A 630 11.57 -15.08 -7.39
CA ARG A 630 10.11 -15.00 -7.45
C ARG A 630 9.67 -13.57 -7.22
N SER A 631 9.09 -12.96 -8.25
CA SER A 631 8.74 -11.54 -8.23
C SER A 631 7.25 -11.30 -8.47
N SER A 632 6.84 -10.09 -8.10
CA SER A 632 5.60 -9.45 -8.51
C SER A 632 5.95 -8.04 -8.96
N SER A 633 5.41 -7.62 -10.10
CA SER A 633 5.59 -6.28 -10.66
C SER A 633 4.26 -5.55 -10.76
N HIS A 634 4.30 -4.24 -10.53
CA HIS A 634 3.21 -3.32 -10.72
C HIS A 634 3.64 -2.28 -11.76
N THR A 635 2.97 -2.28 -12.90
CA THR A 635 3.13 -1.28 -13.96
C THR A 635 2.18 -0.13 -13.70
N GLY A 636 2.65 1.10 -13.89
CA GLY A 636 1.86 2.28 -13.54
C GLY A 636 2.45 3.58 -14.07
N GLN A 637 1.75 4.68 -13.84
CA GLN A 637 2.19 6.04 -14.13
C GLN A 637 2.61 6.73 -12.83
N PRO A 638 3.91 6.72 -12.47
CA PRO A 638 4.34 7.21 -11.18
C PRO A 638 3.92 8.66 -10.99
N TYR A 639 3.47 9.03 -9.79
CA TYR A 639 2.98 10.40 -9.52
C TYR A 639 4.02 11.50 -9.83
N LEU A 640 5.31 11.16 -9.77
CA LEU A 640 6.42 12.06 -10.08
C LEU A 640 6.63 12.27 -11.60
N ALA A 641 6.18 11.32 -12.42
CA ALA A 641 6.23 11.39 -13.88
C ALA A 641 4.92 10.83 -14.49
N PRO A 642 3.75 11.44 -14.20
CA PRO A 642 2.44 10.89 -14.51
C PRO A 642 2.18 10.78 -16.02
N GLN A 643 2.96 11.48 -16.83
CA GLN A 643 2.96 11.38 -18.29
C GLN A 643 3.69 10.15 -18.84
N THR A 644 4.41 9.40 -18.00
CA THR A 644 5.17 8.21 -18.38
C THR A 644 4.56 6.96 -17.76
N THR A 645 4.62 5.83 -18.47
CA THR A 645 4.30 4.53 -17.89
C THR A 645 5.61 3.82 -17.56
N TRP A 646 5.76 3.39 -16.31
CA TRP A 646 6.88 2.59 -15.85
C TRP A 646 6.54 1.12 -15.97
N GLU A 647 7.21 0.43 -16.90
CA GLU A 647 7.11 -1.01 -17.14
C GLU A 647 8.43 -1.70 -16.77
N TYR A 648 8.86 -1.54 -15.51
CA TYR A 648 10.07 -2.16 -14.99
C TYR A 648 9.76 -3.56 -14.48
N GLU A 649 10.44 -4.58 -14.99
CA GLU A 649 10.19 -5.99 -14.65
C GLU A 649 11.45 -6.74 -14.16
N ASP A 650 12.63 -6.12 -14.27
CA ASP A 650 13.85 -6.70 -13.74
C ASP A 650 13.76 -6.93 -12.23
N THR A 651 14.31 -8.05 -11.77
CA THR A 651 14.23 -8.47 -10.36
C THR A 651 15.44 -8.06 -9.54
N LEU A 652 16.64 -8.16 -10.11
CA LEU A 652 17.90 -7.81 -9.45
C LEU A 652 18.66 -6.77 -10.27
N THR A 653 19.27 -5.84 -9.56
CA THR A 653 20.19 -4.87 -10.15
C THR A 653 21.65 -5.28 -9.94
N ILE A 654 22.47 -4.87 -10.88
CA ILE A 654 23.93 -4.84 -10.80
C ILE A 654 24.40 -3.41 -11.02
N MET A 655 25.60 -3.08 -10.56
CA MET A 655 26.19 -1.78 -10.86
C MET A 655 26.45 -1.63 -12.37
N ALA A 656 25.83 -0.62 -12.97
CA ALA A 656 25.91 -0.26 -14.36
C ALA A 656 27.33 0.24 -14.69
N PRO A 657 27.89 -0.18 -15.82
CA PRO A 657 29.26 0.17 -16.18
C PRO A 657 29.44 1.56 -16.81
N LEU A 658 28.39 2.39 -16.98
CA LEU A 658 28.42 3.55 -17.88
C LEU A 658 27.51 4.72 -17.45
N GLN A 659 27.99 5.96 -17.65
CA GLN A 659 27.14 7.15 -17.79
C GLN A 659 26.46 7.13 -19.17
N ARG A 660 25.16 7.48 -19.23
CA ARG A 660 24.29 7.43 -20.43
C ARG A 660 24.73 8.33 -21.60
N ASP A 661 25.66 9.26 -21.42
CA ASP A 661 25.99 10.33 -22.38
C ASP A 661 27.37 10.23 -23.06
N LEU A 662 28.10 9.11 -22.92
CA LEU A 662 29.48 9.04 -23.41
C LEU A 662 29.69 8.34 -24.77
N THR A 663 30.64 8.88 -25.54
CA THR A 663 31.14 8.32 -26.81
C THR A 663 31.89 6.99 -26.62
N THR A 664 32.02 6.22 -27.71
CA THR A 664 32.58 4.84 -27.85
C THR A 664 34.01 4.56 -27.34
N ARG A 665 34.61 5.44 -26.52
CA ARG A 665 35.91 5.22 -25.87
C ARG A 665 35.89 5.39 -24.34
N THR A 666 34.71 5.32 -23.74
CA THR A 666 34.62 5.09 -22.30
C THR A 666 34.98 3.64 -22.05
N ILE A 667 36.24 3.44 -21.69
CA ILE A 667 36.69 2.25 -20.95
C ILE A 667 35.60 2.04 -19.90
N TRP A 668 34.99 0.84 -19.90
CA TRP A 668 34.05 0.43 -18.87
C TRP A 668 34.45 1.07 -17.56
N ARG A 669 33.50 1.60 -16.76
CA ARG A 669 33.80 1.70 -15.33
C ARG A 669 34.41 0.36 -14.97
N ALA A 670 35.68 0.40 -14.62
CA ALA A 670 36.40 -0.77 -14.26
C ALA A 670 35.70 -1.23 -12.98
N SER A 671 34.73 -2.13 -13.09
CA SER A 671 34.79 -3.29 -12.20
C SER A 671 36.21 -3.78 -12.39
N VAL A 672 37.01 -3.51 -11.36
CA VAL A 672 38.45 -3.50 -11.44
C VAL A 672 38.91 -4.90 -11.75
N TYR A 673 39.34 -5.10 -12.98
CA TYR A 673 39.66 -6.43 -13.43
C TYR A 673 40.75 -6.38 -14.50
N GLY A 674 41.85 -5.71 -14.17
CA GLY A 674 43.12 -5.76 -14.89
C GLY A 674 44.18 -6.42 -14.03
N GLU A 675 45.12 -7.14 -14.65
CA GLU A 675 46.03 -8.07 -13.95
C GLU A 675 47.21 -7.39 -13.20
N SER A 676 47.36 -6.05 -13.22
CA SER A 676 48.52 -5.38 -12.58
C SER A 676 48.30 -3.88 -12.29
N PRO A 677 48.51 -3.40 -11.04
CA PRO A 677 48.63 -1.98 -10.73
C PRO A 677 50.00 -1.40 -11.13
N PRO A 678 50.12 -0.05 -11.20
CA PRO A 678 49.06 0.92 -10.95
C PRO A 678 48.15 1.11 -12.16
N VAL A 679 46.84 1.28 -11.91
CA VAL A 679 45.87 1.73 -12.93
C VAL A 679 45.57 3.20 -12.68
N THR A 680 45.69 4.01 -13.73
CA THR A 680 45.41 5.44 -13.68
C THR A 680 43.95 5.68 -14.07
N ALA A 681 43.11 6.08 -13.13
CA ALA A 681 41.75 6.55 -13.39
C ALA A 681 41.75 8.08 -13.46
N VAL A 682 40.98 8.66 -14.39
CA VAL A 682 40.84 10.11 -14.53
C VAL A 682 39.37 10.45 -14.33
N TRP A 683 39.06 11.09 -13.21
CA TRP A 683 37.78 11.76 -13.00
C TRP A 683 37.69 12.91 -13.99
N ARG A 684 36.52 13.11 -14.61
CA ARG A 684 36.39 14.14 -15.65
C ARG A 684 36.22 15.53 -15.04
N GLU A 685 35.41 15.66 -13.99
CA GLU A 685 35.09 16.92 -13.31
C GLU A 685 34.84 16.68 -11.80
N PRO A 686 35.66 17.25 -10.89
CA PRO A 686 36.90 17.92 -11.23
C PRO A 686 37.86 16.92 -11.89
N SER A 687 38.68 17.42 -12.81
CA SER A 687 39.65 16.60 -13.52
C SER A 687 40.77 16.12 -12.58
N GLN A 688 40.52 15.05 -11.84
CA GLN A 688 41.46 14.48 -10.88
C GLN A 688 41.92 13.11 -11.37
N THR A 689 43.24 12.96 -11.48
CA THR A 689 43.85 11.65 -11.69
C THR A 689 43.96 10.94 -10.35
N VAL A 690 43.32 9.78 -10.22
CA VAL A 690 43.47 8.88 -9.06
C VAL A 690 44.35 7.71 -9.48
N GLU A 691 45.46 7.55 -8.78
CA GLU A 691 46.41 6.46 -9.00
C GLU A 691 46.08 5.31 -8.05
N ILE A 692 45.47 4.27 -8.61
CA ILE A 692 45.15 3.06 -7.86
C ILE A 692 46.44 2.25 -7.72
N SER A 693 47.06 2.34 -6.54
CA SER A 693 48.45 1.90 -6.29
C SER A 693 48.58 0.57 -5.55
N SER A 694 47.48 0.05 -5.00
CA SER A 694 47.40 -1.29 -4.42
C SER A 694 46.86 -2.30 -5.44
N ASN A 695 47.28 -3.57 -5.30
CA ASN A 695 46.65 -4.67 -6.03
C ASN A 695 45.17 -4.72 -5.63
N PHE A 696 44.27 -4.34 -6.53
CA PHE A 696 42.97 -4.99 -6.57
C PHE A 696 43.27 -6.42 -6.98
N ALA A 697 43.28 -7.33 -6.02
CA ALA A 697 43.32 -8.74 -6.36
C ALA A 697 42.08 -9.03 -7.21
N PHE A 698 42.24 -9.90 -8.20
CA PHE A 698 41.12 -10.70 -8.70
C PHE A 698 40.23 -11.06 -7.51
N VAL A 699 38.90 -10.93 -7.63
CA VAL A 699 38.03 -11.67 -6.72
C VAL A 699 38.21 -13.14 -7.12
N ASP A 700 39.25 -13.79 -6.57
CA ASP A 700 39.29 -15.25 -6.52
C ASP A 700 37.99 -15.69 -5.84
N ASP A 701 37.44 -16.82 -6.27
CA ASP A 701 36.34 -17.50 -5.58
C ASP A 701 36.55 -17.42 -4.06
N GLY A 702 35.63 -16.74 -3.36
CA GLY A 702 35.70 -16.55 -1.90
C GLY A 702 36.43 -15.30 -1.38
N LYS A 703 36.81 -14.33 -2.22
CA LYS A 703 37.38 -13.02 -1.80
C LYS A 703 36.45 -11.82 -1.98
N TRP A 704 35.16 -12.05 -2.21
CA TRP A 704 34.15 -11.00 -2.34
C TRP A 704 34.10 -10.08 -1.13
N ASP A 705 34.25 -10.64 0.07
CA ASP A 705 34.24 -9.87 1.31
C ASP A 705 35.43 -8.87 1.36
N GLU A 706 36.58 -9.19 0.76
CA GLU A 706 37.75 -8.29 0.66
C GLU A 706 37.52 -7.15 -0.35
N PHE A 707 36.75 -7.40 -1.42
CA PHE A 707 36.41 -6.39 -2.43
C PHE A 707 35.43 -5.35 -1.87
N ILE A 708 34.36 -5.82 -1.22
CA ILE A 708 33.37 -4.93 -0.60
C ILE A 708 34.08 -4.11 0.50
N ASP A 709 34.91 -4.72 1.35
CA ASP A 709 35.69 -3.98 2.37
C ASP A 709 36.57 -2.87 1.77
N ALA A 710 37.25 -3.14 0.64
CA ALA A 710 38.10 -2.15 -0.02
C ALA A 710 37.31 -1.03 -0.75
N TRP A 711 36.11 -1.32 -1.26
CA TRP A 711 35.26 -0.36 -1.98
C TRP A 711 34.70 0.72 -1.04
N TYR A 712 34.29 0.31 0.16
CA TYR A 712 33.66 1.21 1.14
C TYR A 712 34.66 1.99 1.98
N THR A 713 35.91 1.55 2.08
CA THR A 713 36.93 2.18 2.95
C THR A 713 37.84 3.18 2.23
N ALA A 714 37.71 3.35 0.91
CA ALA A 714 38.50 4.31 0.12
C ALA A 714 37.73 5.63 -0.10
N PRO A 715 38.27 6.80 0.28
CA PRO A 715 37.57 8.07 0.11
C PRO A 715 37.40 8.41 -1.36
N LEU A 716 36.16 8.30 -1.86
CA LEU A 716 35.77 8.78 -3.19
C LEU A 716 35.26 10.23 -3.05
N PRO A 717 35.77 11.19 -3.84
CA PRO A 717 35.17 12.52 -3.90
C PRO A 717 33.78 12.39 -4.55
N PRO A 718 32.72 13.00 -3.98
CA PRO A 718 31.35 12.81 -4.45
C PRO A 718 31.13 13.53 -5.79
N THR A 719 30.56 12.84 -6.77
CA THR A 719 29.84 13.46 -7.91
C THR A 719 28.37 13.49 -7.54
N VAL A 720 27.91 14.61 -7.00
CA VAL A 720 26.54 14.77 -6.52
C VAL A 720 25.67 15.25 -7.69
N GLY A 721 24.80 14.39 -8.20
CA GLY A 721 23.60 14.83 -8.89
C GLY A 721 22.50 15.11 -7.86
N GLU A 722 21.63 16.07 -8.13
CA GLU A 722 20.47 16.35 -7.28
C GLU A 722 19.52 15.16 -7.30
N TRP A 723 19.33 14.54 -6.14
CA TRP A 723 18.43 13.41 -5.99
C TRP A 723 16.99 13.88 -5.98
N CYS A 724 16.15 13.16 -6.73
CA CYS A 724 14.70 13.23 -6.60
C CYS A 724 14.29 12.47 -5.33
N HIS A 725 14.48 13.12 -4.20
CA HIS A 725 13.43 13.34 -3.25
C HIS A 725 12.20 12.37 -3.30
N TYR A 726 12.27 11.32 -2.51
CA TYR A 726 11.18 10.37 -2.29
C TYR A 726 10.26 10.86 -1.17
N ILE A 727 8.95 10.83 -1.40
CA ILE A 727 7.94 11.10 -0.37
C ILE A 727 7.22 9.77 -0.15
N PRO A 728 7.18 9.23 1.08
CA PRO A 728 6.32 8.09 1.37
C PRO A 728 4.86 8.44 0.98
N PRO A 729 4.10 7.49 0.42
CA PRO A 729 2.75 7.78 -0.02
C PRO A 729 1.96 8.42 1.13
N VAL A 730 1.35 9.57 0.85
CA VAL A 730 0.16 9.93 1.62
C VAL A 730 -0.79 8.77 1.42
N LEU A 731 -1.19 8.13 2.52
CA LEU A 731 -2.24 7.12 2.58
C LEU A 731 -3.25 7.39 1.48
N ALA A 732 -3.34 6.47 0.51
CA ALA A 732 -4.13 6.61 -0.71
C ALA A 732 -5.39 7.46 -0.45
N THR A 733 -5.37 8.71 -0.93
CA THR A 733 -6.54 9.59 -0.93
C THR A 733 -7.40 9.40 -2.17
N ASP A 734 -7.01 8.49 -3.06
CA ASP A 734 -7.82 8.07 -4.20
C ASP A 734 -9.07 7.38 -3.67
N GLY A 735 -10.18 8.10 -3.73
CA GLY A 735 -11.46 7.64 -3.20
C GLY A 735 -11.84 8.20 -1.84
N LEU A 736 -11.26 9.33 -1.39
CA LEU A 736 -11.84 10.11 -0.29
C LEU A 736 -13.33 10.26 -0.53
N THR A 737 -14.12 9.64 0.33
CA THR A 737 -15.56 9.66 0.20
C THR A 737 -16.08 11.01 0.68
N ASP A 738 -15.44 11.64 1.69
CA ASP A 738 -15.91 12.86 2.36
C ASP A 738 -14.84 13.99 2.45
N THR A 739 -15.28 15.23 2.69
CA THR A 739 -14.41 16.43 2.83
C THR A 739 -14.77 17.21 4.09
N LEU A 740 -13.79 17.40 4.98
CA LEU A 740 -13.98 18.12 6.24
C LEU A 740 -13.68 19.62 6.07
N GLN A 741 -14.25 20.46 6.94
CA GLN A 741 -13.88 21.87 7.04
C GLN A 741 -13.14 22.12 8.34
N LEU A 742 -11.88 22.55 8.27
CA LEU A 742 -11.02 22.93 9.39
C LEU A 742 -10.88 24.45 9.45
N THR A 743 -10.93 24.98 10.67
CA THR A 743 -10.72 26.40 10.99
C THR A 743 -9.81 26.53 12.21
N ALA A 744 -9.11 27.65 12.32
CA ALA A 744 -8.25 27.96 13.46
C ALA A 744 -8.58 29.34 14.01
N THR A 745 -8.70 29.45 15.32
CA THR A 745 -9.03 30.69 16.04
C THR A 745 -8.12 30.87 17.25
N GLU A 746 -7.72 32.10 17.54
CA GLU A 746 -6.96 32.41 18.74
C GLU A 746 -7.88 32.30 19.97
N SER A 747 -7.52 31.43 20.91
CA SER A 747 -8.21 31.30 22.19
C SER A 747 -7.75 32.42 23.13
N SER A 748 -8.68 33.27 23.56
CA SER A 748 -8.41 34.28 24.57
C SER A 748 -8.27 33.61 25.94
N ALA A 749 -7.20 33.91 26.67
CA ALA A 749 -7.04 33.50 28.06
C ALA A 749 -8.30 33.86 28.86
N THR A 750 -8.97 32.86 29.43
CA THR A 750 -9.99 33.14 30.43
C THR A 750 -9.28 33.70 31.66
N GLU A 751 -9.51 34.96 31.98
CA GLU A 751 -9.11 35.58 33.24
C GLU A 751 -9.76 34.80 34.39
N SER A 752 -9.07 33.79 34.91
CA SER A 752 -9.43 33.23 36.20
C SER A 752 -9.11 34.29 37.26
N ASN A 753 -10.14 34.75 37.96
CA ASN A 753 -9.99 35.56 39.17
C ASN A 753 -9.29 34.72 40.25
N ALA A 754 -7.96 34.68 40.23
CA ALA A 754 -7.14 34.14 41.30
C ALA A 754 -6.14 35.22 41.72
N ALA A 755 -6.46 35.90 42.82
CA ALA A 755 -5.48 36.67 43.56
C ALA A 755 -4.47 35.71 44.19
N GLU A 756 -3.18 36.10 44.06
CA GLU A 756 -1.99 35.60 44.76
C GLU A 756 -1.20 34.41 44.16
N SER A 757 0.05 34.77 43.81
CA SER A 757 1.28 33.97 43.70
C SER A 757 1.76 33.50 42.30
N ASN A 758 2.77 34.24 41.82
CA ASN A 758 3.90 33.91 40.96
C ASN A 758 3.69 33.13 39.65
N ALA A 759 3.83 33.91 38.56
CA ALA A 759 4.32 33.51 37.23
C ALA A 759 3.60 32.34 36.54
N ALA A 760 2.35 32.59 36.13
CA ALA A 760 1.80 31.96 34.93
C ALA A 760 1.87 32.99 33.81
N GLU A 761 2.77 32.80 32.84
CA GLU A 761 2.63 33.47 31.55
C GLU A 761 1.30 33.01 30.95
N SER A 762 0.38 33.95 30.75
CA SER A 762 -0.83 33.71 29.98
C SER A 762 -0.43 33.60 28.50
N SER A 763 -0.08 32.40 28.04
CA SER A 763 0.09 32.16 26.60
C SER A 763 -1.30 32.12 25.95
N ALA A 764 -1.53 33.01 24.99
CA ALA A 764 -2.64 32.85 24.06
C ALA A 764 -2.45 31.49 23.34
N GLY A 765 -3.53 30.71 23.22
CA GLY A 765 -3.51 29.41 22.57
C GLY A 765 -4.22 29.46 21.22
N LEU A 766 -3.97 28.49 20.36
CA LEU A 766 -4.67 28.27 19.11
C LEU A 766 -5.74 27.18 19.30
N GLU A 767 -6.98 27.47 18.95
CA GLU A 767 -8.08 26.51 18.94
C GLU A 767 -8.41 26.11 17.51
N LEU A 768 -8.20 24.83 17.19
CA LEU A 768 -8.52 24.22 15.91
C LEU A 768 -9.90 23.57 16.01
N ASN A 769 -10.77 23.85 15.04
CA ASN A 769 -12.13 23.34 14.99
C ASN A 769 -12.40 22.76 13.61
N TRP A 770 -12.94 21.54 13.52
CA TRP A 770 -13.34 20.93 12.26
C TRP A 770 -14.77 20.39 12.26
N THR A 771 -15.34 20.17 11.08
CA THR A 771 -16.64 19.49 10.95
C THR A 771 -16.52 18.00 11.26
N GLU A 772 -17.56 17.42 11.85
CA GLU A 772 -17.67 15.96 11.97
C GLU A 772 -17.62 15.31 10.58
N THR A 773 -17.14 14.07 10.51
CA THR A 773 -17.10 13.30 9.28
C THR A 773 -18.45 12.63 9.11
N ASP A 774 -18.92 12.61 7.88
CA ASP A 774 -20.15 11.89 7.57
C ASP A 774 -19.91 10.39 7.39
N GLU A 775 -18.66 9.91 7.39
CA GLU A 775 -18.32 8.52 7.10
C GLU A 775 -18.56 7.57 8.28
N GLU A 776 -19.51 6.64 8.15
CA GLU A 776 -19.85 5.68 9.22
C GLU A 776 -18.76 4.65 9.51
N LYS A 777 -17.84 4.45 8.56
CA LYS A 777 -16.69 3.54 8.71
C LYS A 777 -15.51 4.21 9.42
N ALA A 778 -15.55 5.52 9.61
CA ALA A 778 -14.51 6.21 10.32
C ALA A 778 -14.42 5.69 11.76
N ALA A 779 -13.20 5.62 12.27
CA ALA A 779 -12.90 5.19 13.63
C ALA A 779 -12.25 6.31 14.45
N GLU A 780 -11.44 7.16 13.83
CA GLU A 780 -10.72 8.25 14.51
C GLU A 780 -10.35 9.39 13.54
N TYR A 781 -9.96 10.53 14.12
CA TYR A 781 -9.32 11.65 13.43
C TYR A 781 -7.83 11.69 13.69
N TRP A 782 -7.06 12.02 12.66
CA TRP A 782 -5.66 12.39 12.78
C TRP A 782 -5.52 13.88 12.51
N LEU A 783 -5.15 14.64 13.55
CA LEU A 783 -4.77 16.04 13.41
C LEU A 783 -3.28 16.11 13.10
N LEU A 784 -2.97 16.67 11.96
CA LEU A 784 -1.62 16.79 11.43
C LEU A 784 -1.21 18.25 11.35
N SER A 785 0.06 18.54 11.56
CA SER A 785 0.62 19.88 11.34
C SER A 785 1.98 19.86 10.70
N LYS A 786 2.36 20.96 10.08
CA LYS A 786 3.70 21.16 9.54
C LYS A 786 4.06 22.64 9.53
N LYS A 787 5.32 23.01 9.68
CA LYS A 787 5.74 24.38 9.39
C LYS A 787 5.61 24.68 7.88
N SER A 788 5.59 25.94 7.47
CA SER A 788 5.46 26.32 6.06
C SER A 788 6.63 25.86 5.19
N ASP A 789 7.81 25.75 5.79
CA ASP A 789 9.06 25.23 5.24
C ASP A 789 9.21 23.72 5.46
N ASP A 790 8.36 23.12 6.29
CA ASP A 790 8.32 21.68 6.51
C ASP A 790 7.61 20.92 5.38
N VAL A 791 8.20 19.77 5.15
CA VAL A 791 7.91 18.86 4.06
C VAL A 791 6.77 17.91 4.39
N GLY A 792 6.93 17.23 5.52
CA GLY A 792 6.01 16.22 6.02
C GLY A 792 5.00 16.78 7.01
N TRP A 793 3.81 16.18 7.00
CA TRP A 793 2.81 16.38 8.02
C TRP A 793 3.17 15.57 9.27
N ARG A 794 3.35 16.23 10.42
CA ARG A 794 3.56 15.59 11.72
C ARG A 794 2.22 15.34 12.40
N LEU A 795 2.01 14.12 12.91
CA LEU A 795 0.82 13.81 13.71
C LEU A 795 0.90 14.56 15.04
N MET A 796 -0.04 15.48 15.26
CA MET A 796 -0.19 16.17 16.52
C MET A 796 -0.98 15.33 17.52
N ALA A 797 -2.07 14.72 17.03
CA ALA A 797 -2.95 13.91 17.86
C ALA A 797 -3.81 12.95 17.01
N ALA A 798 -3.98 11.73 17.51
CA ALA A 798 -5.07 10.85 17.13
C ALA A 798 -6.25 11.02 18.11
N LEU A 799 -7.43 11.35 17.59
CA LEU A 799 -8.57 11.83 18.37
C LEU A 799 -9.82 10.96 18.09
N PRO A 800 -10.69 10.72 19.08
CA PRO A 800 -11.95 10.02 18.84
C PRO A 800 -12.86 10.85 17.94
N LEU A 801 -13.76 10.21 17.19
CA LEU A 801 -14.71 10.92 16.32
C LEU A 801 -15.66 11.89 17.05
N THR A 802 -15.82 11.72 18.37
CA THR A 802 -16.59 12.64 19.22
C THR A 802 -15.88 13.97 19.48
N GLN A 803 -14.62 14.11 19.09
CA GLN A 803 -13.81 15.30 19.30
C GLN A 803 -13.56 15.99 17.97
N THR A 804 -14.09 17.21 17.85
CA THR A 804 -13.94 18.08 16.67
C THR A 804 -13.16 19.35 16.96
N THR A 805 -12.57 19.42 18.15
CA THR A 805 -11.82 20.58 18.62
C THR A 805 -10.49 20.16 19.23
N TYR A 806 -9.45 20.96 19.03
CA TYR A 806 -8.12 20.73 19.60
C TYR A 806 -7.45 22.06 19.95
N ALA A 807 -6.99 22.19 21.19
CA ALA A 807 -6.24 23.35 21.64
C ALA A 807 -4.74 23.07 21.60
N THR A 808 -3.98 23.96 20.98
CA THR A 808 -2.51 23.90 20.89
C THR A 808 -1.90 25.27 21.24
N SER A 809 -0.60 25.33 21.52
CA SER A 809 0.11 26.61 21.68
C SER A 809 0.20 27.37 20.36
N LEU A 810 0.27 28.70 20.42
CA LEU A 810 0.60 29.50 19.25
C LEU A 810 1.99 29.12 18.71
N PRO A 811 2.19 29.13 17.38
CA PRO A 811 3.52 29.03 16.77
C PRO A 811 4.45 30.13 17.29
N ALA A 812 5.78 29.90 17.24
CA ALA A 812 6.74 30.91 17.62
C ALA A 812 6.63 32.16 16.70
N PRO A 813 6.93 33.37 17.20
CA PRO A 813 6.93 34.58 16.38
C PRO A 813 7.77 34.42 15.10
N GLY A 814 7.20 34.73 13.93
CA GLY A 814 7.84 34.57 12.62
C GLY A 814 7.68 33.18 11.98
N GLU A 815 7.11 32.20 12.68
CA GLU A 815 6.83 30.87 12.11
C GLU A 815 5.40 30.77 11.57
N THR A 816 5.25 30.15 10.39
CA THR A 816 3.93 29.74 9.87
C THR A 816 3.73 28.25 10.11
N GLN A 817 2.68 27.89 10.83
CA GLN A 817 2.25 26.50 11.03
C GLN A 817 1.01 26.20 10.19
N GLN A 818 0.99 25.07 9.52
CA GLN A 818 -0.12 24.55 8.73
C GLN A 818 -0.75 23.36 9.44
N PHE A 819 -2.06 23.18 9.28
CA PHE A 819 -2.86 22.14 9.92
C PHE A 819 -3.78 21.45 8.93
N VAL A 820 -4.00 20.15 9.08
CA VAL A 820 -5.01 19.36 8.37
C VAL A 820 -5.54 18.26 9.29
N VAL A 821 -6.79 17.85 9.09
CA VAL A 821 -7.41 16.72 9.77
C VAL A 821 -7.78 15.65 8.75
N ILE A 822 -7.51 14.38 9.08
CA ILE A 822 -7.91 13.23 8.28
C ILE A 822 -8.81 12.34 9.13
N ALA A 823 -9.99 11.97 8.63
CA ALA A 823 -10.78 10.88 9.21
C ALA A 823 -10.34 9.56 8.58
N GLN A 824 -10.10 8.56 9.41
CA GLN A 824 -9.60 7.26 8.94
C GLN A 824 -10.47 6.12 9.44
N ASP A 825 -10.49 5.02 8.69
CA ASP A 825 -11.08 3.76 9.15
C ASP A 825 -10.19 3.09 10.21
N GLY A 826 -10.66 1.98 10.78
CA GLY A 826 -9.90 1.21 11.77
C GLY A 826 -8.63 0.51 11.25
N LEU A 827 -8.28 0.70 9.97
CA LEU A 827 -7.06 0.19 9.31
C LEU A 827 -6.12 1.33 8.87
N GLY A 828 -6.49 2.58 9.16
CA GLY A 828 -5.73 3.78 8.79
C GLY A 828 -5.93 4.20 7.34
N ALA A 829 -6.93 3.69 6.61
CA ALA A 829 -7.28 4.21 5.30
C ALA A 829 -7.98 5.57 5.44
N ALA A 830 -7.56 6.58 4.68
CA ALA A 830 -8.18 7.90 4.72
C ALA A 830 -9.58 7.86 4.07
N LEU A 831 -10.60 8.20 4.85
CA LEU A 831 -12.00 8.29 4.38
C LEU A 831 -12.41 9.74 4.11
N ALA A 832 -11.90 10.67 4.91
CA ALA A 832 -12.15 12.11 4.74
C ALA A 832 -10.88 12.92 5.00
N ARG A 833 -10.74 14.08 4.34
CA ARG A 833 -9.65 15.02 4.58
C ARG A 833 -10.18 16.45 4.66
N SER A 834 -9.62 17.26 5.57
CA SER A 834 -9.99 18.66 5.69
C SER A 834 -9.31 19.56 4.65
N ASN A 835 -9.81 20.78 4.50
CA ASN A 835 -8.97 21.86 3.98
C ASN A 835 -7.77 22.08 4.90
N GLN A 836 -6.70 22.62 4.32
CA GLN A 836 -5.53 23.05 5.07
C GLN A 836 -5.78 24.45 5.67
N VAL A 837 -5.31 24.65 6.91
CA VAL A 837 -5.31 25.96 7.57
C VAL A 837 -3.89 26.37 7.91
N SER A 838 -3.49 27.57 7.54
CA SER A 838 -2.17 28.15 7.88
C SER A 838 -2.33 29.24 8.93
N TRP A 839 -1.45 29.26 9.93
CA TRP A 839 -1.40 30.23 11.00
C TRP A 839 0.00 30.85 11.12
N LEU A 840 0.09 32.18 11.00
CA LEU A 840 1.31 32.97 11.19
C LEU A 840 1.19 33.76 12.50
N ALA A 841 2.20 33.70 13.35
CA ALA A 841 2.21 34.35 14.67
C ALA A 841 2.15 35.90 14.62
N ASP A 842 2.31 36.50 13.44
CA ASP A 842 2.45 37.93 13.21
C ASP A 842 1.49 38.38 12.09
N HIS A 843 0.22 38.53 12.46
CA HIS A 843 -0.84 39.27 11.77
C HIS A 843 -0.83 39.26 10.23
N GLN A 844 -1.43 38.26 9.58
CA GLN A 844 -2.49 38.42 8.56
C GLN A 844 -2.93 37.08 7.94
N LEU A 845 -4.24 36.87 7.91
CA LEU A 845 -4.92 35.70 7.33
C LEU A 845 -4.93 35.82 5.79
N TYR A 846 -4.25 34.91 5.08
CA TYR A 846 -4.40 34.77 3.63
C TYR A 846 -5.35 33.61 3.33
N LEU A 847 -6.58 33.95 2.92
CA LEU A 847 -7.53 32.97 2.36
C LEU A 847 -7.23 32.77 0.87
N PRO A 848 -7.13 31.52 0.37
CA PRO A 848 -7.04 31.28 -1.07
C PRO A 848 -8.36 31.69 -1.73
N LEU A 849 -8.33 32.81 -2.46
CA LEU A 849 -9.42 33.25 -3.33
C LEU A 849 -9.39 32.38 -4.59
N ILE A 850 -10.24 31.34 -4.62
CA ILE A 850 -10.61 30.66 -5.86
C ILE A 850 -11.39 31.67 -6.70
N ALA A 851 -10.74 32.26 -7.69
CA ALA A 851 -11.43 33.02 -8.73
C ALA A 851 -12.07 32.03 -9.72
N ARG A 852 -13.38 32.17 -9.92
CA ARG A 852 -14.17 31.46 -10.94
C ARG A 852 -13.71 31.79 -12.36
#